data_AF-F2JL74-F1
#
_entry.id   AF-F2JL74-F1
#
_cell.length_a   1.000
_cell.length_b   1.000
_cell.length_c   1.000
_cell.angle_alpha   90.00
_cell.angle_beta   90.00
_cell.angle_gamma   90.00
#
_symmetry.space_group_name_H-M   'P 1'
#
loop_
_entity.id
_entity.type
_entity.pdbx_description
1 polymer ?
#
loop_
_entity_poly.entity_id
_entity_poly.type
_entity_poly.pdbx_seq_one_letter_code
_entity_poly.pdbx_strand_id
1 'polypeptide(L)'
;MNIVNKLTLRQLKMNKRRTLVTIIGAIISVAMVTAVTVSVSSAMDLMKRVAISSDGNWHMRYHDMKAKDIAILQEDENVDKVVVSYPVGYSILEATKNSDKPYLFVKGYNQEGFELMPVNLIEGRLPKASNEIVIPEHLESSTGLSYKVGDKIKLDLGQRYAINEETGEKEEGTLNQGYSFVRNAEGESMETFAAQQTQEYTIVGVTKKSKEEYSWSPAYELMTYISPDEIPSEATVTVSVLLKNLNVGIYEHNAALGIKVGIEIVEPNSELLACYGVNSNSSLIFALFGVVSIVLIIIMAGSVSLIYNAFAISVAERSQYLGMLASIGATKKQKRDSVFFEGAVIGGISIPLGLLAGFLGMSITFGAINGIFKNIMSIEENLHLVVSPIAVISTVLISILTIFISTYVPARRASRISAIEAIRQTTDIKMNKKKVKTSKFTRRLFGFEGELALKNLKRNGRRYRATLLSLIISIILFLTTATFSAYMNRSLEMVVQNTNYDIRVSANYRNDVERKVELEKLKSLDKVEKYSLLETAYFEAYLPDEMTPGHIKEFLGGIEERGYFYNVNLIALENEALKAYAQSVGTDINLLNNPQAPAAIVLNRAKFKDKETQNYRDEEVIRASINDKLTLSRREWDEASNEEKILDGEEIAFAGFAKESPMGMGIQENDNTLNLIVSEDVFNTLMKNSSEHMGYEISSYPTMYLTSKDPFGLQKDIQALQENSGNPIYSIYNIYEEKQTSQQIQTVIKVFIYGFIVLITLVSVANIFNTISTSIALRKREFSMLRSVGMTPKGFNKMINFESIFYGLKALLYGLPISFMIMVVIYKQLSNSFDFDFFVPVGSIITVIISVFVIIGASMFYSGAKVKGQNIIEGLKDTNL
;
A
#
# COMPACT_ATOMS: atom_id res chain seq x y z
N MET A 1 14.95 50.71 3.50
CA MET A 1 14.27 50.21 2.27
C MET A 1 14.61 51.13 1.11
N ASN A 2 15.12 50.60 0.00
CA ASN A 2 15.39 51.37 -1.23
C ASN A 2 14.08 52.00 -1.76
N ILE A 3 14.13 53.21 -2.33
CA ILE A 3 12.94 53.93 -2.86
C ILE A 3 12.14 53.07 -3.84
N VAL A 4 12.84 52.25 -4.64
CA VAL A 4 12.25 51.31 -5.60
C VAL A 4 11.35 50.28 -4.90
N ASN A 5 11.75 49.78 -3.73
CA ASN A 5 10.97 48.80 -2.97
C ASN A 5 9.70 49.43 -2.38
N LYS A 6 9.79 50.69 -1.91
CA LYS A 6 8.63 51.44 -1.40
C LYS A 6 7.59 51.66 -2.49
N LEU A 7 8.05 51.96 -3.70
CA LEU A 7 7.18 52.12 -4.87
C LEU A 7 6.57 50.79 -5.32
N THR A 8 7.33 49.68 -5.29
CA THR A 8 6.80 48.34 -5.57
C THR A 8 5.64 47.98 -4.65
N LEU A 9 5.77 48.21 -3.34
CA LEU A 9 4.67 47.95 -2.38
C LEU A 9 3.43 48.79 -2.68
N ARG A 10 3.61 50.07 -3.04
CA ARG A 10 2.49 50.96 -3.37
C ARG A 10 1.75 50.45 -4.60
N GLN A 11 2.48 49.96 -5.61
CA GLN A 11 1.90 49.37 -6.82
C GLN A 11 1.12 48.09 -6.55
N LEU A 12 1.64 47.20 -5.70
CA LEU A 12 0.90 46.00 -5.28
C LEU A 12 -0.43 46.35 -4.61
N LYS A 13 -0.43 47.39 -3.77
CA LYS A 13 -1.65 47.89 -3.12
C LYS A 13 -2.65 48.54 -4.08
N MET A 14 -2.18 49.12 -5.19
CA MET A 14 -3.05 49.68 -6.23
C MET A 14 -3.70 48.58 -7.06
N ASN A 15 -2.97 47.50 -7.37
CA ASN A 15 -3.44 46.41 -8.22
C ASN A 15 -3.97 45.20 -7.43
N LYS A 16 -4.82 45.45 -6.43
CA LYS A 16 -5.28 44.47 -5.43
C LYS A 16 -5.76 43.14 -6.03
N ARG A 17 -6.60 43.17 -7.07
CA ARG A 17 -7.16 41.95 -7.67
C ARG A 17 -6.08 41.02 -8.24
N ARG A 18 -5.05 41.58 -8.88
CA ARG A 18 -3.98 40.80 -9.53
C ARG A 18 -2.95 40.30 -8.52
N THR A 19 -2.59 41.15 -7.56
CA THR A 19 -1.75 40.75 -6.43
C THR A 19 -2.42 39.62 -5.65
N LEU A 20 -3.74 39.69 -5.42
CA LEU A 20 -4.49 38.64 -4.76
C LEU A 20 -4.44 37.32 -5.55
N VAL A 21 -4.66 37.33 -6.86
CA VAL A 21 -4.56 36.11 -7.70
C VAL A 21 -3.16 35.48 -7.61
N THR A 22 -2.11 36.31 -7.60
CA THR A 22 -0.72 35.82 -7.48
C THR A 22 -0.47 35.20 -6.10
N ILE A 23 -0.94 35.86 -5.04
CA ILE A 23 -0.84 35.36 -3.67
C ILE A 23 -1.60 34.04 -3.51
N ILE A 24 -2.83 33.93 -4.04
CA ILE A 24 -3.65 32.70 -3.99
C ILE A 24 -2.95 31.56 -4.73
N GLY A 25 -2.40 31.80 -5.93
CA GLY A 25 -1.66 30.77 -6.66
C GLY A 25 -0.45 30.26 -5.91
N ALA A 26 0.28 31.15 -5.22
CA ALA A 26 1.39 30.77 -4.36
C ALA A 26 0.93 30.06 -3.06
N ILE A 27 -0.18 30.47 -2.44
CA ILE A 27 -0.76 29.78 -1.27
C ILE A 27 -1.14 28.34 -1.63
N ILE A 28 -1.82 28.13 -2.77
CA ILE A 28 -2.21 26.80 -3.23
C ILE A 28 -0.97 25.92 -3.45
N SER A 29 0.07 26.47 -4.09
CA SER A 29 1.35 25.78 -4.29
C SER A 29 1.97 25.30 -2.97
N VAL A 30 2.10 26.20 -1.99
CA VAL A 30 2.67 25.88 -0.68
C VAL A 30 1.79 24.86 0.05
N ALA A 31 0.46 25.03 0.02
CA ALA A 31 -0.47 24.11 0.66
C ALA A 31 -0.38 22.69 0.09
N MET A 32 -0.17 22.54 -1.22
CA MET A 32 0.04 21.22 -1.85
C MET A 32 1.33 20.55 -1.40
N VAL A 33 2.45 21.28 -1.36
CA VAL A 33 3.73 20.75 -0.87
C VAL A 33 3.63 20.37 0.61
N THR A 34 2.93 21.20 1.40
CA THR A 34 2.64 20.93 2.81
C THR A 34 1.82 19.66 2.96
N ALA A 35 0.75 19.50 2.17
CA ALA A 35 -0.12 18.32 2.22
C ALA A 35 0.65 17.02 1.99
N VAL A 36 1.52 16.98 0.96
CA VAL A 36 2.33 15.80 0.67
C VAL A 36 3.31 15.48 1.80
N THR A 37 4.09 16.47 2.24
CA THR A 37 5.13 16.25 3.26
C THR A 37 4.55 15.88 4.62
N VAL A 38 3.44 16.50 5.02
CA VAL A 38 2.74 16.18 6.28
C VAL A 38 2.04 14.82 6.20
N SER A 39 1.50 14.45 5.04
CA SER A 39 0.91 13.11 4.86
C SER A 39 1.94 12.02 5.07
N VAL A 40 3.17 12.19 4.55
CA VAL A 40 4.26 11.22 4.76
C VAL A 40 4.64 11.13 6.24
N SER A 41 4.87 12.25 6.92
CA SER A 41 5.25 12.21 8.34
C SER A 41 4.15 11.65 9.23
N SER A 42 2.88 11.97 8.93
CA SER A 42 1.73 11.46 9.68
C SER A 42 1.48 9.98 9.43
N ALA A 43 1.67 9.50 8.19
CA ALA A 43 1.57 8.08 7.85
C ALA A 43 2.67 7.26 8.52
N MET A 44 3.92 7.74 8.51
CA MET A 44 5.03 7.06 9.19
C MET A 44 4.83 6.99 10.70
N ASP A 45 4.31 8.06 11.32
CA ASP A 45 3.95 8.05 12.74
C ASP A 45 2.85 7.04 13.06
N LEU A 46 1.80 6.98 12.23
CA LEU A 46 0.74 5.99 12.39
C LEU A 46 1.31 4.57 12.27
N MET A 47 2.10 4.28 11.23
CA MET A 47 2.73 2.95 11.05
C MET A 47 3.57 2.57 12.26
N LYS A 48 4.37 3.49 12.78
CA LYS A 48 5.16 3.29 13.99
C LYS A 48 4.29 2.98 15.22
N ARG A 49 3.24 3.76 15.47
CA ARG A 49 2.34 3.53 16.61
C ARG A 49 1.58 2.22 16.49
N VAL A 50 1.14 1.88 15.27
CA VAL A 50 0.49 0.59 15.00
C VAL A 50 1.46 -0.55 15.31
N ALA A 51 2.70 -0.52 14.78
CA ALA A 51 3.73 -1.53 15.06
C ALA A 51 4.01 -1.69 16.56
N ILE A 52 4.16 -0.57 17.29
CA ILE A 52 4.35 -0.58 18.75
C ILE A 52 3.14 -1.18 19.47
N SER A 53 1.92 -0.81 19.07
CA SER A 53 0.69 -1.31 19.69
C SER A 53 0.42 -2.79 19.38
N SER A 54 0.97 -3.32 18.27
CA SER A 54 0.74 -4.68 17.83
C SER A 54 1.78 -5.67 18.33
N ASP A 55 3.06 -5.30 18.30
CA ASP A 55 4.20 -6.20 18.55
C ASP A 55 5.10 -5.71 19.70
N GLY A 56 4.83 -4.51 20.23
CA GLY A 56 5.61 -3.88 21.29
C GLY A 56 6.72 -2.96 20.79
N ASN A 57 7.32 -2.23 21.71
CA ASN A 57 8.39 -1.28 21.46
C ASN A 57 9.76 -1.87 21.84
N TRP A 58 10.30 -2.70 20.96
CA TRP A 58 11.61 -3.33 21.09
C TRP A 58 12.30 -3.37 19.72
N HIS A 59 13.64 -3.46 19.69
CA HIS A 59 14.40 -3.41 18.43
C HIS A 59 15.06 -4.75 18.08
N MET A 60 15.61 -5.45 19.07
CA MET A 60 16.26 -6.75 18.89
C MET A 60 15.78 -7.72 19.97
N ARG A 61 15.62 -9.00 19.61
CA ARG A 61 15.14 -10.04 20.51
C ARG A 61 16.05 -11.27 20.43
N TYR A 62 16.34 -11.80 21.60
CA TYR A 62 17.20 -12.94 21.87
C TYR A 62 16.31 -14.03 22.47
N HIS A 63 16.02 -15.08 21.69
CA HIS A 63 15.26 -16.24 22.17
C HIS A 63 16.18 -17.23 22.89
N ASP A 64 15.61 -18.00 23.81
CA ASP A 64 16.28 -19.11 24.51
C ASP A 64 17.61 -18.77 25.21
N MET A 65 17.80 -17.50 25.58
CA MET A 65 19.00 -17.03 26.27
C MET A 65 19.03 -17.51 27.72
N LYS A 66 20.20 -17.83 28.27
CA LYS A 66 20.31 -18.20 29.69
C LYS A 66 20.12 -16.96 30.58
N ALA A 67 19.38 -17.13 31.68
CA ALA A 67 19.07 -16.03 32.59
C ALA A 67 20.34 -15.36 33.20
N LYS A 68 21.42 -16.12 33.41
CA LYS A 68 22.70 -15.57 33.90
C LYS A 68 23.35 -14.54 32.97
N ASP A 69 23.03 -14.58 31.68
CA ASP A 69 23.66 -13.73 30.66
C ASP A 69 22.89 -12.41 30.42
N ILE A 70 21.76 -12.19 31.10
CA ILE A 70 20.96 -10.96 31.00
C ILE A 70 21.80 -9.71 31.32
N ALA A 71 22.71 -9.80 32.29
CA ALA A 71 23.59 -8.70 32.69
C ALA A 71 24.46 -8.19 31.54
N ILE A 72 24.88 -9.07 30.61
CA ILE A 72 25.71 -8.70 29.45
C ILE A 72 24.98 -7.69 28.55
N LEU A 73 23.67 -7.87 28.37
CA LEU A 73 22.84 -6.95 27.59
C LEU A 73 22.50 -5.66 28.36
N GLN A 74 22.36 -5.75 29.69
CA GLN A 74 22.11 -4.57 30.55
C GLN A 74 23.32 -3.63 30.61
N GLU A 75 24.53 -4.17 30.55
CA GLU A 75 25.78 -3.41 30.59
C GLU A 75 26.20 -2.83 29.23
N ASP A 76 25.55 -3.22 28.12
CA ASP A 76 25.90 -2.73 26.79
C ASP A 76 25.54 -1.25 26.61
N GLU A 77 26.50 -0.44 26.13
CA GLU A 77 26.34 1.01 25.99
C GLU A 77 25.21 1.40 25.01
N ASN A 78 24.91 0.57 24.01
CA ASN A 78 23.88 0.84 23.01
C ASN A 78 22.48 0.46 23.47
N VAL A 79 22.35 -0.36 24.52
CA VAL A 79 21.07 -0.79 25.10
C VAL A 79 20.53 0.30 26.06
N ASP A 80 19.27 0.65 25.89
CA ASP A 80 18.52 1.61 26.73
C ASP A 80 17.67 0.88 27.78
N LYS A 81 16.90 -0.11 27.35
CA LYS A 81 16.04 -0.92 28.21
C LYS A 81 16.14 -2.39 27.82
N VAL A 82 16.04 -3.27 28.82
CA VAL A 82 16.01 -4.71 28.66
C VAL A 82 14.65 -5.21 29.14
N VAL A 83 13.92 -5.88 28.26
CA VAL A 83 12.67 -6.57 28.55
C VAL A 83 12.98 -8.05 28.71
N VAL A 84 12.58 -8.62 29.84
CA VAL A 84 12.72 -10.05 30.12
C VAL A 84 11.33 -10.67 30.12
N SER A 85 11.16 -11.70 29.31
CA SER A 85 9.98 -12.55 29.25
C SER A 85 10.36 -13.97 29.65
N TYR A 86 9.66 -14.52 30.64
CA TYR A 86 9.93 -15.84 31.18
C TYR A 86 8.67 -16.72 31.23
N PRO A 87 8.65 -17.92 30.63
CA PRO A 87 7.55 -18.86 30.78
C PRO A 87 7.58 -19.49 32.18
N VAL A 88 6.80 -18.96 33.13
CA VAL A 88 6.79 -19.44 34.53
C VAL A 88 6.28 -20.88 34.60
N GLY A 89 5.26 -21.22 33.81
CA GLY A 89 4.75 -22.59 33.69
C GLY A 89 3.27 -22.67 33.36
N TYR A 90 2.76 -23.90 33.31
CA TYR A 90 1.36 -24.22 33.06
C TYR A 90 0.67 -24.67 34.34
N SER A 91 -0.64 -24.47 34.43
CA SER A 91 -1.52 -25.05 35.45
C SER A 91 -2.72 -25.69 34.76
N ILE A 92 -3.19 -26.82 35.27
CA ILE A 92 -4.41 -27.47 34.77
C ILE A 92 -5.61 -26.57 35.06
N LEU A 93 -6.52 -26.47 34.09
CA LEU A 93 -7.79 -25.79 34.22
C LEU A 93 -8.91 -26.83 34.41
N GLU A 94 -9.44 -26.93 35.63
CA GLU A 94 -10.44 -27.96 35.98
C GLU A 94 -11.79 -27.82 35.26
N ALA A 95 -12.13 -26.60 34.82
CA ALA A 95 -13.38 -26.31 34.13
C ALA A 95 -13.11 -25.54 32.84
N THR A 96 -13.16 -26.24 31.70
CA THR A 96 -13.10 -25.62 30.37
C THR A 96 -14.24 -26.11 29.49
N LYS A 97 -14.87 -25.19 28.75
CA LYS A 97 -15.79 -25.55 27.66
C LYS A 97 -15.04 -25.90 26.38
N ASN A 98 -13.77 -25.51 26.28
CA ASN A 98 -12.89 -25.78 25.16
C ASN A 98 -11.92 -26.89 25.52
N SER A 99 -12.19 -28.10 25.03
CA SER A 99 -11.37 -29.28 25.28
C SER A 99 -9.93 -29.14 24.77
N ASP A 100 -9.67 -28.23 23.82
CA ASP A 100 -8.35 -28.01 23.23
C ASP A 100 -7.56 -26.90 23.93
N LYS A 101 -8.14 -26.28 24.98
CA LYS A 101 -7.46 -25.34 25.89
C LYS A 101 -7.57 -25.76 27.36
N PRO A 102 -6.99 -26.90 27.79
CA PRO A 102 -7.13 -27.40 29.15
C PRO A 102 -6.17 -26.77 30.17
N TYR A 103 -5.37 -25.78 29.79
CA TYR A 103 -4.36 -25.18 30.68
C TYR A 103 -4.54 -23.67 30.88
N LEU A 104 -3.92 -23.17 31.94
CA LEU A 104 -3.56 -21.77 32.14
C LEU A 104 -2.05 -21.66 31.98
N PHE A 105 -1.55 -20.69 31.23
CA PHE A 105 -0.13 -20.45 31.03
C PHE A 105 0.27 -19.14 31.71
N VAL A 106 1.21 -19.19 32.65
CA VAL A 106 1.68 -18.01 33.36
C VAL A 106 2.98 -17.52 32.74
N LYS A 107 2.94 -16.29 32.22
CA LYS A 107 4.08 -15.58 31.64
C LYS A 107 4.56 -14.48 32.57
N GLY A 108 5.85 -14.46 32.86
CA GLY A 108 6.50 -13.46 33.68
C GLY A 108 7.09 -12.34 32.83
N TYR A 109 6.82 -11.09 33.21
CA TYR A 109 7.52 -9.92 32.68
C TYR A 109 8.22 -9.14 33.79
N ASN A 110 9.39 -8.59 33.48
CA ASN A 110 9.96 -7.52 34.30
C ASN A 110 9.16 -6.21 34.12
N GLN A 111 9.51 -5.17 34.88
CA GLN A 111 8.81 -3.88 34.81
C GLN A 111 8.78 -3.30 33.38
N GLU A 112 9.92 -3.33 32.69
CA GLU A 112 10.04 -2.85 31.31
C GLU A 112 9.17 -3.66 30.34
N GLY A 113 8.96 -4.96 30.58
CA GLY A 113 8.06 -5.79 29.77
C GLY A 113 6.63 -5.28 29.80
N PHE A 114 6.11 -4.90 30.97
CA PHE A 114 4.78 -4.30 31.09
C PHE A 114 4.68 -2.88 30.49
N GLU A 115 5.80 -2.18 30.33
CA GLU A 115 5.84 -0.84 29.69
C GLU A 115 5.97 -0.91 28.16
N LEU A 116 6.71 -1.89 27.64
CA LEU A 116 7.12 -1.95 26.23
C LEU A 116 6.38 -3.01 25.42
N MET A 117 5.84 -4.06 26.05
CA MET A 117 5.05 -5.08 25.35
C MET A 117 3.57 -4.67 25.27
N PRO A 118 2.80 -5.17 24.29
CA PRO A 118 1.43 -4.74 24.04
C PRO A 118 0.41 -5.34 25.05
N VAL A 119 0.57 -5.01 26.33
CA VAL A 119 -0.32 -5.44 27.43
C VAL A 119 -1.43 -4.41 27.65
N ASN A 120 -2.62 -4.70 27.12
CA ASN A 120 -3.76 -3.78 27.17
C ASN A 120 -4.66 -4.04 28.38
N LEU A 121 -4.53 -3.22 29.42
CA LEU A 121 -5.35 -3.29 30.64
C LEU A 121 -6.78 -2.77 30.40
N ILE A 122 -7.78 -3.53 30.86
CA ILE A 122 -9.21 -3.19 30.83
C ILE A 122 -9.68 -2.71 32.20
N GLU A 123 -9.32 -3.46 33.25
CA GLU A 123 -9.72 -3.19 34.63
C GLU A 123 -8.55 -3.42 35.60
N GLY A 124 -8.51 -2.67 36.70
CA GLY A 124 -7.52 -2.85 37.76
C GLY A 124 -6.17 -2.19 37.48
N ARG A 125 -5.07 -2.93 37.65
CA ARG A 125 -3.69 -2.48 37.41
C ARG A 125 -2.80 -3.65 36.98
N LEU A 126 -1.61 -3.34 36.44
CA LEU A 126 -0.60 -4.34 36.13
C LEU A 126 0.10 -4.86 37.40
N PRO A 127 0.63 -6.11 37.37
CA PRO A 127 1.37 -6.71 38.47
C PRO A 127 2.64 -5.93 38.81
N LYS A 128 2.94 -5.80 40.10
CA LYS A 128 4.17 -5.17 40.62
C LYS A 128 5.02 -6.10 41.48
N ALA A 129 4.50 -7.28 41.80
CA ALA A 129 5.15 -8.27 42.63
C ALA A 129 4.87 -9.67 42.08
N SER A 130 5.75 -10.62 42.36
CA SER A 130 5.71 -11.97 41.78
C SER A 130 4.50 -12.80 42.23
N ASN A 131 3.74 -12.35 43.22
CA ASN A 131 2.48 -12.95 43.68
C ASN A 131 1.22 -12.22 43.17
N GLU A 132 1.35 -11.30 42.23
CA GLU A 132 0.25 -10.59 41.60
C GLU A 132 0.12 -11.04 40.14
N ILE A 133 -1.11 -11.19 39.66
CA ILE A 133 -1.37 -11.68 38.30
C ILE A 133 -2.47 -10.87 37.63
N VAL A 134 -2.38 -10.75 36.31
CA VAL A 134 -3.49 -10.28 35.48
C VAL A 134 -4.02 -11.41 34.63
N ILE A 135 -5.33 -11.41 34.42
CA ILE A 135 -6.05 -12.43 33.66
C ILE A 135 -6.64 -11.83 32.38
N PRO A 136 -6.82 -12.60 31.31
CA PRO A 136 -7.39 -12.07 30.09
C PRO A 136 -8.93 -12.09 30.14
N GLU A 137 -9.59 -11.11 29.51
CA GLU A 137 -11.05 -10.95 29.53
C GLU A 137 -11.80 -12.17 28.99
N HIS A 138 -11.23 -12.87 28.01
CA HIS A 138 -11.87 -14.02 27.36
C HIS A 138 -11.84 -15.28 28.22
N LEU A 139 -11.17 -15.26 29.38
CA LEU A 139 -11.15 -16.37 30.31
C LEU A 139 -12.56 -16.65 30.86
N GLU A 140 -13.29 -15.62 31.28
CA GLU A 140 -14.65 -15.76 31.83
C GLU A 140 -15.62 -16.28 30.77
N SER A 141 -15.63 -15.70 29.57
CA SER A 141 -16.52 -16.11 28.49
C SER A 141 -16.28 -17.55 28.03
N SER A 142 -15.03 -18.03 28.12
CA SER A 142 -14.64 -19.35 27.62
C SER A 142 -14.77 -20.46 28.66
N THR A 143 -14.59 -20.15 29.94
CA THR A 143 -14.56 -21.14 31.02
C THR A 143 -15.79 -21.09 31.92
N GLY A 144 -16.49 -19.95 31.94
CA GLY A 144 -17.55 -19.67 32.93
C GLY A 144 -17.02 -19.33 34.32
N LEU A 145 -15.69 -19.26 34.52
CA LEU A 145 -15.08 -18.85 35.78
C LEU A 145 -15.08 -17.32 35.87
N SER A 146 -15.91 -16.78 36.76
CA SER A 146 -16.02 -15.34 37.02
C SER A 146 -15.05 -14.95 38.13
N TYR A 147 -13.86 -14.48 37.74
CA TYR A 147 -12.87 -13.92 38.66
C TYR A 147 -12.96 -12.39 38.68
N LYS A 148 -12.84 -11.80 39.87
CA LYS A 148 -12.80 -10.34 40.05
C LYS A 148 -11.43 -9.86 40.49
N VAL A 149 -11.16 -8.59 40.21
CA VAL A 149 -9.97 -7.93 40.75
C VAL A 149 -10.02 -7.95 42.28
N GLY A 150 -8.96 -8.46 42.90
CA GLY A 150 -8.82 -8.71 44.33
C GLY A 150 -8.98 -10.17 44.74
N ASP A 151 -9.51 -11.03 43.86
CA ASP A 151 -9.62 -12.46 44.15
C ASP A 151 -8.24 -13.14 44.18
N LYS A 152 -8.17 -14.27 44.87
CA LYS A 152 -6.97 -15.11 44.93
C LYS A 152 -7.16 -16.36 44.10
N ILE A 153 -6.16 -16.71 43.32
CA ILE A 153 -6.11 -17.93 42.52
C ILE A 153 -4.88 -18.72 42.90
N LYS A 154 -5.07 -20.02 43.16
CA LYS A 154 -3.99 -20.95 43.48
C LYS A 154 -3.71 -21.80 42.25
N LEU A 155 -2.48 -21.74 41.77
CA LEU A 155 -2.04 -22.42 40.55
C LEU A 155 -0.94 -23.44 40.89
N ASP A 156 -1.11 -24.66 40.42
CA ASP A 156 -0.08 -25.70 40.46
C ASP A 156 0.71 -25.59 39.16
N LEU A 157 1.83 -24.87 39.22
CA LEU A 157 2.68 -24.55 38.09
C LEU A 157 3.62 -25.71 37.77
N GLY A 158 3.69 -26.05 36.49
CA GLY A 158 4.50 -27.15 36.00
C GLY A 158 4.75 -27.08 34.50
N GLN A 159 5.15 -28.21 33.93
CA GLN A 159 5.44 -28.35 32.50
C GLN A 159 4.57 -29.45 31.89
N ARG A 160 4.27 -29.29 30.61
CA ARG A 160 3.54 -30.28 29.82
C ARG A 160 4.45 -31.00 28.83
N TYR A 161 4.17 -32.27 28.60
CA TYR A 161 4.97 -33.18 27.79
C TYR A 161 4.06 -33.99 26.88
N ALA A 162 4.54 -34.31 25.68
CA ALA A 162 3.88 -35.28 24.82
C ALA A 162 4.03 -36.69 25.40
N ILE A 163 3.08 -37.55 25.05
CA ILE A 163 3.10 -38.98 25.32
C ILE A 163 3.28 -39.69 23.99
N ASN A 164 4.21 -40.65 23.94
CA ASN A 164 4.41 -41.49 22.78
C ASN A 164 3.25 -42.49 22.66
N GLU A 165 2.61 -42.55 21.49
CA GLU A 165 1.40 -43.33 21.26
C GLU A 165 1.59 -44.85 21.38
N GLU A 166 2.74 -45.36 20.96
CA GLU A 166 3.03 -46.80 20.95
C GLU A 166 3.42 -47.33 22.33
N THR A 167 4.13 -46.51 23.10
CA THR A 167 4.72 -46.92 24.39
C THR A 167 3.93 -46.41 25.60
N GLY A 168 3.14 -45.35 25.43
CA GLY A 168 2.46 -44.64 26.53
C GLY A 168 3.43 -43.90 27.45
N GLU A 169 4.70 -43.81 27.08
CA GLU A 169 5.73 -43.13 27.87
C GLU A 169 5.82 -41.64 27.51
N LYS A 170 6.30 -40.86 28.48
CA LYS A 170 6.54 -39.42 28.31
C LYS A 170 7.72 -39.19 27.36
N GLU A 171 7.53 -38.34 26.36
CA GLU A 171 8.59 -37.94 25.43
C GLU A 171 9.60 -36.97 26.05
N GLU A 172 10.82 -36.96 25.50
CA GLU A 172 11.86 -35.99 25.88
C GLU A 172 11.52 -34.60 25.30
N GLY A 173 11.57 -33.58 26.16
CA GLY A 173 11.30 -32.18 25.77
C GLY A 173 9.93 -31.67 26.23
N THR A 174 9.86 -30.37 26.52
CA THR A 174 8.64 -29.72 27.01
C THR A 174 7.86 -29.07 25.87
N LEU A 175 6.53 -29.15 25.89
CA LEU A 175 5.68 -28.47 24.92
C LEU A 175 5.42 -27.01 25.34
N ASN A 176 5.88 -26.05 24.54
CA ASN A 176 5.63 -24.63 24.78
C ASN A 176 4.25 -24.17 24.24
N GLN A 177 3.94 -22.88 24.39
CA GLN A 177 2.63 -22.28 24.07
C GLN A 177 2.37 -22.20 22.55
N GLY A 178 3.41 -22.40 21.73
CA GLY A 178 3.33 -22.45 20.28
C GLY A 178 2.81 -23.78 19.73
N TYR A 179 2.89 -24.87 20.50
CA TYR A 179 2.33 -26.17 20.13
C TYR A 179 0.83 -26.23 20.47
N SER A 180 0.03 -26.80 19.57
CA SER A 180 -1.36 -27.13 19.88
C SER A 180 -1.48 -28.19 20.98
N PHE A 181 -2.68 -28.37 21.51
CA PHE A 181 -2.97 -29.50 22.40
C PHE A 181 -2.94 -30.81 21.61
N VAL A 182 -2.15 -31.79 22.04
CA VAL A 182 -1.90 -33.05 21.32
C VAL A 182 -2.97 -34.10 21.66
N ARG A 183 -3.54 -34.70 20.62
CA ARG A 183 -4.52 -35.79 20.69
C ARG A 183 -4.20 -36.90 19.71
N ASN A 184 -4.60 -38.13 20.02
CA ASN A 184 -4.55 -39.26 19.08
C ASN A 184 -5.75 -39.25 18.11
N ALA A 185 -5.79 -40.21 17.19
CA ALA A 185 -6.84 -40.33 16.18
C ALA A 185 -8.25 -40.52 16.78
N GLU A 186 -8.33 -41.13 17.97
CA GLU A 186 -9.57 -41.36 18.72
C GLU A 186 -10.04 -40.11 19.48
N GLY A 187 -9.20 -39.07 19.56
CA GLY A 187 -9.46 -37.80 20.23
C GLY A 187 -9.08 -37.79 21.72
N GLU A 188 -8.36 -38.79 22.20
CA GLU A 188 -7.83 -38.86 23.56
C GLU A 188 -6.61 -37.95 23.72
N SER A 189 -6.34 -37.48 24.94
CA SER A 189 -5.19 -36.60 25.20
C SER A 189 -3.88 -37.39 25.16
N MET A 190 -2.93 -36.89 24.40
CA MET A 190 -1.56 -37.42 24.31
C MET A 190 -0.58 -36.49 25.04
N GLU A 191 -1.02 -35.86 26.13
CA GLU A 191 -0.19 -35.00 26.95
C GLU A 191 -0.22 -35.42 28.42
N THR A 192 0.92 -35.28 29.09
CA THR A 192 1.02 -35.42 30.55
C THR A 192 1.54 -34.12 31.17
N PHE A 193 1.06 -33.83 32.39
CA PHE A 193 1.42 -32.64 33.13
C PHE A 193 2.23 -33.01 34.38
N ALA A 194 3.38 -32.36 34.56
CA ALA A 194 4.21 -32.53 35.76
C ALA A 194 4.22 -31.23 36.57
N ALA A 195 3.45 -31.19 37.66
CA ALA A 195 3.46 -30.10 38.62
C ALA A 195 4.84 -29.98 39.29
N GLN A 196 5.36 -28.77 39.39
CA GLN A 196 6.68 -28.48 39.96
C GLN A 196 6.57 -27.63 41.23
N GLN A 197 5.69 -26.64 41.23
CA GLN A 197 5.49 -25.75 42.36
C GLN A 197 4.04 -25.27 42.44
N THR A 198 3.59 -24.90 43.64
CA THR A 198 2.27 -24.32 43.84
C THR A 198 2.41 -22.88 44.27
N GLN A 199 1.71 -21.97 43.61
CA GLN A 199 1.78 -20.54 43.90
C GLN A 199 0.38 -19.92 43.99
N GLU A 200 0.16 -19.11 45.01
CA GLU A 200 -1.06 -18.31 45.16
C GLU A 200 -0.82 -16.90 44.61
N TYR A 201 -1.65 -16.48 43.68
CA TYR A 201 -1.64 -15.16 43.08
C TYR A 201 -2.86 -14.34 43.51
N THR A 202 -2.66 -13.04 43.67
CA THR A 202 -3.75 -12.06 43.78
C THR A 202 -4.03 -11.47 42.40
N ILE A 203 -5.27 -11.55 41.94
CA ILE A 203 -5.68 -10.98 40.66
C ILE A 203 -5.76 -9.47 40.82
N VAL A 204 -4.90 -8.72 40.11
CA VAL A 204 -4.80 -7.27 40.24
C VAL A 204 -5.39 -6.50 39.06
N GLY A 205 -5.74 -7.20 37.99
CA GLY A 205 -6.34 -6.59 36.81
C GLY A 205 -6.78 -7.61 35.75
N VAL A 206 -7.51 -7.08 34.77
CA VAL A 206 -8.01 -7.82 33.60
C VAL A 206 -7.46 -7.16 32.34
N THR A 207 -6.95 -7.94 31.40
CA THR A 207 -6.39 -7.46 30.13
C THR A 207 -7.20 -7.93 28.92
N LYS A 208 -7.05 -7.26 27.78
CA LYS A 208 -7.46 -7.85 26.49
C LYS A 208 -6.64 -9.11 26.22
N LYS A 209 -7.17 -9.99 25.36
CA LYS A 209 -6.45 -11.17 24.87
C LYS A 209 -5.09 -10.77 24.28
N SER A 210 -4.02 -11.49 24.69
CA SER A 210 -2.68 -11.35 24.10
C SER A 210 -2.70 -11.75 22.63
N LYS A 211 -2.04 -10.99 21.76
CA LYS A 211 -1.85 -11.39 20.34
C LYS A 211 -0.92 -12.59 20.20
N GLU A 212 -0.07 -12.83 21.18
CA GLU A 212 0.79 -14.01 21.24
C GLU A 212 0.02 -15.28 21.66
N GLU A 213 -1.22 -15.14 22.16
CA GLU A 213 -2.12 -16.27 22.41
C GLU A 213 -2.88 -16.65 21.11
N TYR A 214 -2.28 -17.54 20.35
CA TYR A 214 -2.90 -18.07 19.14
C TYR A 214 -4.19 -18.84 19.43
N SER A 215 -5.05 -18.98 18.42
CA SER A 215 -6.30 -19.74 18.54
C SER A 215 -6.04 -21.22 18.87
N TRP A 216 -4.94 -21.78 18.37
CA TRP A 216 -4.49 -23.16 18.65
C TRP A 216 -3.68 -23.31 19.92
N SER A 217 -3.31 -22.21 20.60
CA SER A 217 -2.54 -22.31 21.84
C SER A 217 -3.34 -23.08 22.91
N PRO A 218 -2.70 -23.98 23.67
CA PRO A 218 -3.33 -24.99 24.53
C PRO A 218 -3.79 -24.40 25.87
N ALA A 219 -3.51 -23.12 26.11
CA ALA A 219 -3.72 -22.48 27.39
C ALA A 219 -4.19 -21.03 27.23
N TYR A 220 -4.90 -20.53 28.25
CA TYR A 220 -5.19 -19.11 28.41
C TYR A 220 -3.97 -18.42 29.03
N GLU A 221 -3.50 -17.32 28.44
CA GLU A 221 -2.29 -16.62 28.90
C GLU A 221 -2.60 -15.65 30.04
N LEU A 222 -1.96 -15.86 31.19
CA LEU A 222 -1.96 -14.98 32.35
C LEU A 222 -0.57 -14.34 32.48
N MET A 223 -0.51 -13.11 33.01
CA MET A 223 0.76 -12.39 33.15
C MET A 223 1.05 -12.02 34.59
N THR A 224 2.27 -12.27 35.05
CA THR A 224 2.78 -11.92 36.39
C THR A 224 4.03 -11.04 36.28
N TYR A 225 4.35 -10.31 37.35
CA TYR A 225 5.66 -9.70 37.49
C TYR A 225 6.72 -10.76 37.81
N ILE A 226 7.93 -10.60 37.29
CA ILE A 226 9.10 -11.36 37.70
C ILE A 226 10.33 -10.47 37.77
N SER A 227 11.11 -10.62 38.84
CA SER A 227 12.43 -10.02 38.91
C SER A 227 13.43 -10.90 38.15
N PRO A 228 14.30 -10.36 37.27
CA PRO A 228 15.34 -11.14 36.60
C PRO A 228 16.21 -11.96 37.57
N ASP A 229 16.47 -11.43 38.77
CA ASP A 229 17.26 -12.10 39.82
C ASP A 229 16.55 -13.31 40.46
N GLU A 230 15.23 -13.42 40.31
CA GLU A 230 14.42 -14.55 40.81
C GLU A 230 14.39 -15.72 39.83
N ILE A 231 14.84 -15.51 38.58
CA ILE A 231 14.84 -16.54 37.53
C ILE A 231 16.03 -17.49 37.77
N PRO A 232 15.83 -18.82 37.72
CA PRO A 232 16.94 -19.77 37.84
C PRO A 232 18.01 -19.52 36.76
N SER A 233 19.28 -19.46 37.17
CA SER A 233 20.38 -19.00 36.30
C SER A 233 20.55 -19.78 34.99
N GLU A 234 20.19 -21.07 34.98
CA GLU A 234 20.26 -21.95 33.80
C GLU A 234 18.94 -22.05 33.02
N ALA A 235 17.87 -21.40 33.50
CA ALA A 235 16.61 -21.32 32.78
C ALA A 235 16.77 -20.46 31.52
N THR A 236 15.99 -20.80 30.49
CA THR A 236 15.93 -20.03 29.25
C THR A 236 14.90 -18.91 29.37
N VAL A 237 15.25 -17.74 28.86
CA VAL A 237 14.43 -16.53 28.83
C VAL A 237 14.44 -15.95 27.42
N THR A 238 13.37 -15.22 27.08
CA THR A 238 13.37 -14.36 25.90
C THR A 238 13.69 -12.94 26.35
N VAL A 239 14.74 -12.34 25.78
CA VAL A 239 15.15 -10.98 26.11
C VAL A 239 14.96 -10.08 24.89
N SER A 240 14.17 -9.03 25.03
CA SER A 240 14.00 -8.00 24.00
C SER A 240 14.66 -6.71 24.46
N VAL A 241 15.39 -6.02 23.59
CA VAL A 241 16.12 -4.80 23.93
C VAL A 241 15.61 -3.59 23.16
N LEU A 242 15.50 -2.47 23.86
CA LEU A 242 15.34 -1.15 23.27
C LEU A 242 16.75 -0.53 23.16
N LEU A 243 17.06 0.04 21.99
CA LEU A 243 18.38 0.62 21.69
C LEU A 243 18.33 2.14 21.71
N LYS A 244 19.40 2.78 22.21
CA LYS A 244 19.53 4.25 22.29
C LYS A 244 19.65 4.90 20.91
N ASN A 245 20.45 4.30 20.03
CA ASN A 245 20.78 4.84 18.71
C ASN A 245 20.41 3.84 17.62
N LEU A 246 19.51 4.26 16.74
CA LEU A 246 19.06 3.46 15.61
C LEU A 246 19.86 3.82 14.36
N ASN A 247 20.73 2.92 13.93
CA ASN A 247 21.49 3.00 12.68
C ASN A 247 21.71 1.59 12.11
N VAL A 248 22.18 1.45 10.87
CA VAL A 248 22.35 0.13 10.22
C VAL A 248 23.39 -0.76 10.94
N GLY A 249 24.34 -0.18 11.67
CA GLY A 249 25.34 -0.93 12.43
C GLY A 249 24.77 -1.73 13.62
N ILE A 250 23.51 -1.51 14.00
CA ILE A 250 22.87 -2.28 15.08
C ILE A 250 22.78 -3.77 14.75
N TYR A 251 22.64 -4.16 13.48
CA TYR A 251 22.50 -5.58 13.11
C TYR A 251 23.79 -6.34 13.41
N GLU A 252 24.93 -5.82 12.95
CA GLU A 252 26.25 -6.42 13.19
C GLU A 252 26.61 -6.42 14.68
N HIS A 253 26.35 -5.31 15.37
CA HIS A 253 26.60 -5.19 16.82
C HIS A 253 25.79 -6.22 17.63
N ASN A 254 24.49 -6.32 17.36
CA ASN A 254 23.62 -7.23 18.12
C ASN A 254 23.83 -8.70 17.74
N ALA A 255 24.23 -9.01 16.50
CA ALA A 255 24.67 -10.36 16.13
C ALA A 255 25.94 -10.77 16.89
N ALA A 256 26.92 -9.86 17.02
CA ALA A 256 28.12 -10.10 17.82
C ALA A 256 27.80 -10.28 19.32
N LEU A 257 26.82 -9.54 19.85
CA LEU A 257 26.30 -9.75 21.21
C LEU A 257 25.60 -11.12 21.33
N GLY A 258 24.82 -11.52 20.34
CA GLY A 258 24.15 -12.82 20.29
C GLY A 258 25.15 -13.97 20.47
N ILE A 259 26.23 -13.97 19.70
CA ILE A 259 27.30 -14.98 19.79
C ILE A 259 27.90 -15.04 21.21
N LYS A 260 28.08 -13.89 21.89
CA LYS A 260 28.61 -13.87 23.26
C LYS A 260 27.68 -14.53 24.28
N VAL A 261 26.36 -14.44 24.07
CA VAL A 261 25.33 -15.03 24.94
C VAL A 261 24.81 -16.38 24.44
N GLY A 262 25.51 -16.99 23.47
CA GLY A 262 25.18 -18.31 22.93
C GLY A 262 23.99 -18.36 21.96
N ILE A 263 23.60 -17.23 21.39
CA ILE A 263 22.48 -17.09 20.43
C ILE A 263 23.01 -16.82 19.03
N GLU A 264 22.73 -17.71 18.08
CA GLU A 264 23.19 -17.56 16.69
C GLU A 264 22.36 -16.56 15.88
N ILE A 265 21.05 -16.54 16.10
CA ILE A 265 20.10 -15.71 15.35
C ILE A 265 19.41 -14.74 16.31
N VAL A 266 19.72 -13.46 16.16
CA VAL A 266 19.04 -12.38 16.87
C VAL A 266 17.92 -11.85 15.98
N GLU A 267 16.70 -11.87 16.49
CA GLU A 267 15.52 -11.43 15.76
C GLU A 267 15.40 -9.90 15.80
N PRO A 268 15.41 -9.21 14.64
CA PRO A 268 15.11 -7.79 14.60
C PRO A 268 13.61 -7.53 14.49
N ASN A 269 13.10 -6.52 15.20
CA ASN A 269 11.75 -5.99 14.95
C ASN A 269 11.74 -5.24 13.62
N SER A 270 11.62 -5.99 12.52
CA SER A 270 11.81 -5.48 11.17
C SER A 270 10.78 -4.43 10.78
N GLU A 271 9.53 -4.57 11.26
CA GLU A 271 8.46 -3.61 10.99
C GLU A 271 8.70 -2.27 11.69
N LEU A 272 9.06 -2.30 12.98
CA LEU A 272 9.33 -1.10 13.75
C LEU A 272 10.61 -0.40 13.28
N LEU A 273 11.69 -1.16 13.06
CA LEU A 273 12.96 -0.63 12.55
C LEU A 273 12.80 0.00 11.16
N ALA A 274 11.99 -0.60 10.29
CA ALA A 274 11.64 0.00 9.00
C ALA A 274 10.94 1.36 9.17
N CYS A 275 10.02 1.50 10.14
CA CYS A 275 9.39 2.79 10.44
C CYS A 275 10.38 3.87 10.91
N TYR A 276 11.49 3.47 11.55
CA TYR A 276 12.60 4.36 11.90
C TYR A 276 13.58 4.63 10.74
N GLY A 277 13.38 4.00 9.58
CA GLY A 277 14.28 4.08 8.43
C GLY A 277 15.60 3.33 8.64
N VAL A 278 15.67 2.45 9.65
CA VAL A 278 16.80 1.56 9.87
C VAL A 278 16.43 0.21 9.27
N ASN A 279 17.00 -0.07 8.10
CA ASN A 279 16.71 -1.33 7.44
C ASN A 279 17.96 -1.80 6.71
N SER A 280 18.23 -3.09 6.76
CA SER A 280 19.26 -3.72 5.94
C SER A 280 18.82 -3.83 4.47
N ASN A 281 17.52 -4.00 4.16
CA ASN A 281 17.07 -4.41 2.81
C ASN A 281 15.65 -3.97 2.33
N SER A 282 14.94 -3.00 2.93
CA SER A 282 13.58 -2.67 2.43
C SER A 282 13.54 -1.79 1.18
N SER A 283 13.37 -2.40 0.00
CA SER A 283 13.10 -1.70 -1.27
C SER A 283 11.82 -0.85 -1.22
N LEU A 284 10.82 -1.25 -0.42
CA LEU A 284 9.51 -0.59 -0.30
C LEU A 284 9.57 0.87 0.17
N ILE A 285 10.34 1.17 1.22
CA ILE A 285 10.47 2.54 1.74
C ILE A 285 11.17 3.44 0.72
N PHE A 286 12.20 2.92 0.05
CA PHE A 286 12.87 3.65 -1.05
C PHE A 286 11.93 3.86 -2.24
N ALA A 287 11.10 2.88 -2.60
CA ALA A 287 10.08 3.03 -3.64
C ALA A 287 9.08 4.15 -3.28
N LEU A 288 8.58 4.17 -2.03
CA LEU A 288 7.66 5.19 -1.53
C LEU A 288 8.30 6.60 -1.53
N PHE A 289 9.51 6.77 -1.01
CA PHE A 289 10.21 8.06 -1.04
C PHE A 289 10.56 8.53 -2.47
N GLY A 290 10.94 7.60 -3.35
CA GLY A 290 11.19 7.89 -4.76
C GLY A 290 9.94 8.43 -5.46
N VAL A 291 8.80 7.77 -5.24
CA VAL A 291 7.49 8.23 -5.74
C VAL A 291 7.13 9.61 -5.18
N VAL A 292 7.22 9.82 -3.87
CA VAL A 292 6.91 11.11 -3.23
C VAL A 292 7.77 12.22 -3.84
N SER A 293 9.05 11.94 -4.08
CA SER A 293 9.98 12.88 -4.72
C SER A 293 9.53 13.25 -6.14
N ILE A 294 9.08 12.28 -6.94
CA ILE A 294 8.52 12.53 -8.28
C ILE A 294 7.29 13.43 -8.19
N VAL A 295 6.37 13.15 -7.26
CA VAL A 295 5.16 13.96 -7.04
C VAL A 295 5.51 15.40 -6.66
N LEU A 296 6.47 15.60 -5.74
CA LEU A 296 6.93 16.92 -5.32
C LEU A 296 7.55 17.72 -6.47
N ILE A 297 8.39 17.09 -7.30
CA ILE A 297 8.99 17.74 -8.49
C ILE A 297 7.90 18.21 -9.46
N ILE A 298 6.84 17.42 -9.63
CA ILE A 298 5.74 17.72 -10.54
C ILE A 298 4.86 18.85 -10.00
N ILE A 299 4.52 18.82 -8.71
CA ILE A 299 3.82 19.93 -8.04
C ILE A 299 4.65 21.21 -8.17
N MET A 300 5.97 21.13 -7.98
CA MET A 300 6.88 22.26 -8.17
C MET A 300 6.82 22.79 -9.61
N ALA A 301 6.91 21.92 -10.62
CA ALA A 301 6.85 22.33 -12.03
C ALA A 301 5.52 23.02 -12.40
N GLY A 302 4.39 22.45 -11.95
CA GLY A 302 3.06 23.04 -12.09
C GLY A 302 2.95 24.42 -11.42
N SER A 303 3.45 24.51 -10.20
CA SER A 303 3.49 25.75 -9.42
C SER A 303 4.35 26.82 -10.08
N VAL A 304 5.52 26.44 -10.61
CA VAL A 304 6.41 27.35 -11.32
C VAL A 304 5.70 27.96 -12.51
N SER A 305 4.96 27.17 -13.29
CA SER A 305 4.18 27.64 -14.42
C SER A 305 3.11 28.66 -14.00
N LEU A 306 2.32 28.33 -12.97
CA LEU A 306 1.24 29.17 -12.47
C LEU A 306 1.75 30.52 -11.97
N ILE A 307 2.79 30.50 -11.13
CA ILE A 307 3.38 31.68 -10.52
C ILE A 307 4.10 32.52 -11.59
N TYR A 308 4.86 31.89 -12.50
CA TYR A 308 5.51 32.57 -13.62
C TYR A 308 4.51 33.35 -14.47
N ASN A 309 3.36 32.76 -14.80
CA ASN A 309 2.33 33.41 -15.61
C ASN A 309 1.81 34.67 -14.90
N ALA A 310 1.54 34.58 -13.60
CA ALA A 310 1.11 35.73 -12.80
C ALA A 310 2.16 36.86 -12.78
N PHE A 311 3.44 36.54 -12.57
CA PHE A 311 4.51 37.55 -12.59
C PHE A 311 4.80 38.11 -13.99
N ALA A 312 4.68 37.29 -15.03
CA ALA A 312 4.87 37.75 -16.41
C ALA A 312 3.82 38.80 -16.79
N ILE A 313 2.59 38.63 -16.32
CA ILE A 313 1.49 39.59 -16.46
C ILE A 313 1.78 40.86 -15.65
N SER A 314 2.13 40.72 -14.35
CA SER A 314 2.50 41.84 -13.48
C SER A 314 3.60 42.72 -14.10
N VAL A 315 4.66 42.10 -14.65
CA VAL A 315 5.76 42.82 -15.32
C VAL A 315 5.31 43.48 -16.62
N ALA A 316 4.43 42.84 -17.40
CA ALA A 316 3.94 43.39 -18.66
C ALA A 316 3.12 44.67 -18.45
N GLU A 317 2.21 44.71 -17.48
CA GLU A 317 1.38 45.89 -17.19
C GLU A 317 2.21 47.07 -16.70
N ARG A 318 3.16 46.82 -15.78
CA ARG A 318 4.01 47.89 -15.25
C ARG A 318 5.22 48.19 -16.12
N SER A 319 5.27 47.68 -17.35
CA SER A 319 6.36 47.92 -18.28
C SER A 319 6.59 49.42 -18.52
N GLN A 320 5.51 50.20 -18.62
CA GLN A 320 5.58 51.66 -18.70
C GLN A 320 6.26 52.30 -17.50
N TYR A 321 5.86 51.89 -16.30
CA TYR A 321 6.44 52.37 -15.05
C TYR A 321 7.93 52.00 -14.94
N LEU A 322 8.30 50.77 -15.28
CA LEU A 322 9.71 50.33 -15.30
C LEU A 322 10.54 51.09 -16.34
N GLY A 323 9.94 51.45 -17.48
CA GLY A 323 10.57 52.30 -18.49
C GLY A 323 10.75 53.74 -18.02
N MET A 324 9.76 54.32 -17.33
CA MET A 324 9.84 55.66 -16.74
C MET A 324 10.93 55.73 -15.66
N LEU A 325 11.03 54.70 -14.80
CA LEU A 325 12.15 54.56 -13.87
C LEU A 325 13.50 54.51 -14.60
N ALA A 326 13.58 53.79 -15.73
CA ALA A 326 14.79 53.74 -16.53
C ALA A 326 15.16 55.12 -17.11
N SER A 327 14.17 55.94 -17.50
CA SER A 327 14.38 57.33 -17.96
C SER A 327 14.97 58.23 -16.86
N ILE A 328 14.62 57.97 -15.60
CA ILE A 328 15.10 58.73 -14.43
C ILE A 328 16.45 58.16 -13.91
N GLY A 329 17.04 57.17 -14.60
CA GLY A 329 18.37 56.63 -14.29
C GLY A 329 18.38 55.32 -13.49
N ALA A 330 17.25 54.64 -13.31
CA ALA A 330 17.22 53.36 -12.60
C ALA A 330 18.03 52.27 -13.34
N THR A 331 18.97 51.68 -12.62
CA THR A 331 19.87 50.64 -13.16
C THR A 331 19.10 49.34 -13.49
N LYS A 332 19.69 48.51 -14.37
CA LYS A 332 19.15 47.16 -14.69
C LYS A 332 19.01 46.30 -13.43
N LYS A 333 19.94 46.42 -12.48
CA LYS A 333 19.92 45.72 -11.19
C LYS A 333 18.74 46.18 -10.33
N GLN A 334 18.53 47.48 -10.17
CA GLN A 334 17.39 48.02 -9.41
C GLN A 334 16.03 47.59 -9.98
N LYS A 335 15.86 47.58 -11.30
CA LYS A 335 14.62 47.10 -11.94
C LYS A 335 14.40 45.60 -11.76
N ARG A 336 15.46 44.79 -11.87
CA ARG A 336 15.40 43.34 -11.64
C ARG A 336 15.04 43.02 -10.20
N ASP A 337 15.76 43.65 -9.28
CA ASP A 337 15.64 43.41 -7.84
C ASP A 337 14.28 43.89 -7.31
N SER A 338 13.66 44.88 -7.98
CA SER A 338 12.25 45.26 -7.75
C SER A 338 11.27 44.10 -7.94
N VAL A 339 11.49 43.24 -8.95
CA VAL A 339 10.64 42.06 -9.20
C VAL A 339 10.93 40.94 -8.20
N PHE A 340 12.19 40.70 -7.85
CA PHE A 340 12.52 39.73 -6.80
C PHE A 340 12.00 40.16 -5.43
N PHE A 341 12.01 41.46 -5.13
CA PHE A 341 11.44 41.99 -3.92
C PHE A 341 9.92 41.79 -3.87
N GLU A 342 9.21 41.97 -4.98
CA GLU A 342 7.79 41.59 -5.08
C GLU A 342 7.59 40.09 -4.82
N GLY A 343 8.43 39.24 -5.41
CA GLY A 343 8.46 37.79 -5.13
C GLY A 343 8.63 37.49 -3.64
N ALA A 344 9.56 38.16 -2.98
CA ALA A 344 9.82 38.00 -1.55
C ALA A 344 8.64 38.48 -0.68
N VAL A 345 7.98 39.59 -1.04
CA VAL A 345 6.79 40.07 -0.33
C VAL A 345 5.61 39.09 -0.48
N ILE A 346 5.41 38.58 -1.70
CA ILE A 346 4.37 37.58 -1.96
C ILE A 346 4.70 36.29 -1.20
N GLY A 347 5.94 35.80 -1.24
CA GLY A 347 6.37 34.62 -0.49
C GLY A 347 6.24 34.78 1.02
N GLY A 348 6.58 35.94 1.58
CA GLY A 348 6.42 36.22 3.01
C GLY A 348 4.97 36.17 3.49
N ILE A 349 3.99 36.34 2.60
CA ILE A 349 2.56 36.22 2.91
C ILE A 349 2.06 34.81 2.57
N SER A 350 2.39 34.32 1.37
CA SER A 350 1.87 33.07 0.84
C SER A 350 2.42 31.82 1.52
N ILE A 351 3.67 31.83 1.99
CA ILE A 351 4.26 30.65 2.66
C ILE A 351 3.58 30.40 4.02
N PRO A 352 3.46 31.37 4.94
CA PRO A 352 2.76 31.14 6.20
C PRO A 352 1.29 30.76 5.98
N LEU A 353 0.57 31.47 5.11
CA LEU A 353 -0.84 31.17 4.83
C LEU A 353 -1.02 29.84 4.12
N GLY A 354 -0.09 29.45 3.26
CA GLY A 354 -0.08 28.16 2.57
C GLY A 354 0.19 26.99 3.51
N LEU A 355 1.14 27.13 4.44
CA LEU A 355 1.38 26.14 5.49
C LEU A 355 0.12 25.95 6.36
N LEU A 356 -0.48 27.05 6.81
CA LEU A 356 -1.73 27.01 7.59
C LEU A 356 -2.86 26.34 6.80
N ALA A 357 -3.06 26.71 5.53
CA ALA A 357 -4.07 26.09 4.68
C ALA A 357 -3.79 24.59 4.44
N GLY A 358 -2.52 24.21 4.27
CA GLY A 358 -2.09 22.82 4.14
C GLY A 358 -2.38 22.01 5.40
N PHE A 359 -1.99 22.51 6.58
CA PHE A 359 -2.28 21.86 7.86
C PHE A 359 -3.78 21.75 8.13
N LEU A 360 -4.54 22.81 7.88
CA LEU A 360 -6.01 22.78 8.02
C LEU A 360 -6.63 21.76 7.07
N GLY A 361 -6.21 21.75 5.81
CA GLY A 361 -6.66 20.78 4.82
C GLY A 361 -6.39 19.35 5.26
N MET A 362 -5.17 19.05 5.71
CA MET A 362 -4.82 17.72 6.21
C MET A 362 -5.54 17.35 7.50
N SER A 363 -5.74 18.30 8.41
CA SER A 363 -6.48 18.06 9.66
C SER A 363 -7.93 17.65 9.38
N ILE A 364 -8.59 18.34 8.44
CA ILE A 364 -9.95 17.99 8.00
C ILE A 364 -9.96 16.61 7.35
N THR A 365 -9.01 16.34 6.44
CA THR A 365 -8.90 15.05 5.77
C THR A 365 -8.69 13.90 6.76
N PHE A 366 -7.74 14.02 7.69
CA PHE A 366 -7.46 12.99 8.67
C PHE A 366 -8.63 12.79 9.63
N GLY A 367 -9.29 13.87 10.07
CA GLY A 367 -10.51 13.77 10.86
C GLY A 367 -11.63 12.99 10.17
N ALA A 368 -11.82 13.20 8.85
CA ALA A 368 -12.79 12.45 8.06
C ALA A 368 -12.42 10.96 7.92
N ILE A 369 -11.12 10.64 7.82
CA ILE A 369 -10.64 9.26 7.64
C ILE A 369 -10.57 8.51 8.97
N ASN A 370 -10.33 9.17 10.11
CA ASN A 370 -10.26 8.51 11.42
C ASN A 370 -11.55 7.76 11.81
N GLY A 371 -12.71 8.26 11.39
CA GLY A 371 -13.97 7.53 11.57
C GLY A 371 -14.01 6.20 10.80
N ILE A 372 -13.35 6.14 9.64
CA ILE A 372 -13.21 4.93 8.83
C ILE A 372 -12.20 3.97 9.52
N PHE A 373 -11.07 4.49 10.00
CA PHE A 373 -10.07 3.71 10.74
C PHE A 373 -10.68 3.03 11.98
N LYS A 374 -11.37 3.78 12.85
CA LYS A 374 -11.91 3.23 14.11
C LYS A 374 -13.07 2.26 13.90
N ASN A 375 -14.06 2.66 13.12
CA ASN A 375 -15.33 1.93 13.07
C ASN A 375 -15.25 0.68 12.19
N ILE A 376 -14.23 0.59 11.34
CA ILE A 376 -14.24 -0.40 10.26
C ILE A 376 -12.92 -1.18 10.18
N MET A 377 -11.76 -0.61 10.54
CA MET A 377 -10.45 -1.30 10.44
C MET A 377 -9.96 -1.93 11.75
N SER A 378 -10.70 -1.77 12.87
CA SER A 378 -10.24 -2.16 14.20
C SER A 378 -8.86 -1.60 14.59
N ILE A 379 -8.40 -0.54 13.90
CA ILE A 379 -7.18 0.18 14.26
C ILE A 379 -7.57 1.19 15.34
N GLU A 380 -7.15 0.94 16.57
CA GLU A 380 -7.42 1.82 17.71
C GLU A 380 -6.68 3.16 17.58
N GLU A 381 -5.51 3.12 16.93
CA GLU A 381 -4.64 4.27 16.70
C GLU A 381 -5.19 5.22 15.64
N ASN A 382 -5.26 6.51 15.98
CA ASN A 382 -5.75 7.53 15.05
C ASN A 382 -4.65 8.05 14.13
N LEU A 383 -5.01 8.42 12.90
CA LEU A 383 -4.15 9.25 12.07
C LEU A 383 -4.16 10.69 12.60
N HIS A 384 -3.06 11.09 13.23
CA HIS A 384 -2.89 12.43 13.77
C HIS A 384 -2.10 13.30 12.80
N LEU A 385 -2.33 14.62 12.84
CA LEU A 385 -1.52 15.57 12.09
C LEU A 385 -0.14 15.68 12.76
N VAL A 386 0.87 15.05 12.16
CA VAL A 386 2.25 15.11 12.66
C VAL A 386 3.05 16.11 11.86
N VAL A 387 3.44 17.20 12.52
CA VAL A 387 4.23 18.28 11.93
C VAL A 387 5.70 18.08 12.27
N SER A 388 6.43 17.38 11.40
CA SER A 388 7.88 17.24 11.54
C SER A 388 8.61 18.55 11.21
N PRO A 389 9.58 19.01 12.04
CA PRO A 389 10.40 20.18 11.73
C PRO A 389 11.08 20.07 10.36
N ILE A 390 11.54 18.87 9.99
CA ILE A 390 12.18 18.60 8.70
C ILE A 390 11.19 18.81 7.55
N ALA A 391 9.93 18.36 7.71
CA ALA A 391 8.88 18.55 6.72
C ALA A 391 8.54 20.03 6.50
N VAL A 392 8.46 20.81 7.59
CA VAL A 392 8.20 22.27 7.51
C VAL A 392 9.35 23.00 6.85
N ILE A 393 10.59 22.75 7.28
CA ILE A 393 11.79 23.38 6.70
C ILE A 393 11.89 23.04 5.21
N SER A 394 11.72 21.77 4.85
CA SER A 394 11.75 21.33 3.45
C SER A 394 10.66 22.01 2.61
N THR A 395 9.44 22.11 3.15
CA THR A 395 8.32 22.80 2.47
C THR A 395 8.60 24.30 2.27
N VAL A 396 9.15 24.97 3.28
CA VAL A 396 9.53 26.39 3.19
C VAL A 396 10.61 26.57 2.14
N LEU A 397 11.66 25.74 2.15
CA LEU A 397 12.77 25.80 1.18
C LEU A 397 12.29 25.55 -0.24
N ILE A 398 11.49 24.50 -0.46
CA ILE A 398 10.88 24.16 -1.76
C ILE A 398 10.01 25.32 -2.25
N SER A 399 9.22 25.94 -1.38
CA SER A 399 8.32 27.04 -1.74
C SER A 399 9.09 28.31 -2.10
N ILE A 400 10.12 28.67 -1.32
CA ILE A 400 11.04 29.77 -1.63
C ILE A 400 11.66 29.53 -3.00
N LEU A 401 12.23 28.35 -3.22
CA LEU A 401 12.86 27.97 -4.48
C LEU A 401 11.87 28.10 -5.65
N THR A 402 10.65 27.59 -5.49
CA THR A 402 9.57 27.67 -6.49
C THR A 402 9.26 29.12 -6.86
N ILE A 403 9.09 30.02 -5.89
CA ILE A 403 8.77 31.43 -6.13
C ILE A 403 9.94 32.15 -6.83
N PHE A 404 11.18 31.91 -6.40
CA PHE A 404 12.35 32.55 -7.00
C PHE A 404 12.64 32.04 -8.42
N ILE A 405 12.48 30.74 -8.68
CA ILE A 405 12.57 30.17 -10.05
C ILE A 405 11.50 30.81 -10.94
N SER A 406 10.27 30.94 -10.44
CA SER A 406 9.14 31.51 -11.18
C SER A 406 9.34 32.99 -11.53
N THR A 407 9.93 33.76 -10.61
CA THR A 407 10.19 35.20 -10.79
C THR A 407 11.44 35.49 -11.60
N TYR A 408 12.35 34.53 -11.75
CA TYR A 408 13.64 34.72 -12.42
C TYR A 408 13.51 35.25 -13.86
N VAL A 409 12.67 34.62 -14.68
CA VAL A 409 12.48 35.03 -16.09
C VAL A 409 11.77 36.40 -16.19
N PRO A 410 10.67 36.67 -15.47
CA PRO A 410 10.05 38.00 -15.41
C PRO A 410 11.00 39.10 -14.90
N ALA A 411 11.81 38.83 -13.87
CA ALA A 411 12.79 39.77 -13.34
C ALA A 411 13.88 40.11 -14.37
N ARG A 412 14.38 39.10 -15.10
CA ARG A 412 15.34 39.32 -16.18
C ARG A 412 14.72 40.14 -17.32
N ARG A 413 13.44 39.94 -17.64
CA ARG A 413 12.72 40.77 -18.62
C ARG A 413 12.58 42.21 -18.15
N ALA A 414 12.13 42.44 -16.91
CA ALA A 414 12.00 43.76 -16.32
C ALA A 414 13.32 44.57 -16.37
N SER A 415 14.45 43.91 -16.14
CA SER A 415 15.77 44.54 -16.21
C SER A 415 16.12 45.11 -17.59
N ARG A 416 15.56 44.52 -18.65
CA ARG A 416 15.84 44.86 -20.05
C ARG A 416 14.89 45.89 -20.64
N ILE A 417 13.77 46.21 -19.96
CA ILE A 417 12.82 47.21 -20.44
C ILE A 417 13.51 48.57 -20.50
N SER A 418 13.53 49.18 -21.69
CA SER A 418 14.11 50.51 -21.92
C SER A 418 13.04 51.60 -21.88
N ALA A 419 13.46 52.84 -21.60
CA ALA A 419 12.59 54.02 -21.65
C ALA A 419 11.83 54.15 -22.98
N ILE A 420 12.54 53.98 -24.10
CA ILE A 420 11.98 54.11 -25.44
C ILE A 420 10.98 52.98 -25.75
N GLU A 421 11.25 51.75 -25.31
CA GLU A 421 10.38 50.60 -25.55
C GLU A 421 9.05 50.71 -24.78
N ALA A 422 9.10 51.28 -23.57
CA ALA A 422 7.93 51.57 -22.75
C ALA A 422 7.04 52.69 -23.32
N ILE A 423 7.64 53.73 -23.92
CA ILE A 423 6.90 54.87 -24.50
C ILE A 423 6.33 54.51 -25.88
N ARG A 424 7.07 53.74 -26.69
CA ARG A 424 6.72 53.51 -28.09
C ARG A 424 5.46 52.65 -28.27
N GLN A 425 5.04 51.87 -27.26
CA GLN A 425 3.83 51.00 -27.17
C GLN A 425 3.57 50.01 -28.33
N THR A 426 4.08 50.24 -29.54
CA THR A 426 4.08 49.33 -30.67
C THR A 426 5.44 48.65 -30.73
N THR A 427 5.50 47.42 -30.22
CA THR A 427 6.34 46.43 -30.89
C THR A 427 5.74 46.19 -32.27
N ASP A 428 6.00 47.10 -33.21
CA ASP A 428 5.91 46.77 -34.63
C ASP A 428 6.89 45.63 -34.84
N ILE A 429 6.39 44.40 -34.75
CA ILE A 429 7.20 43.23 -35.01
C ILE A 429 7.48 43.30 -36.51
N LYS A 430 8.62 43.88 -36.91
CA LYS A 430 9.13 43.80 -38.28
C LYS A 430 9.28 42.31 -38.61
N MET A 431 8.25 41.73 -39.21
CA MET A 431 8.15 40.29 -39.49
C MET A 431 8.46 40.05 -40.96
N ASN A 432 9.36 39.11 -41.20
CA ASN A 432 9.63 38.61 -42.54
C ASN A 432 8.42 37.74 -43.00
N LYS A 433 7.83 38.04 -44.18
CA LYS A 433 6.68 37.30 -44.76
C LYS A 433 6.88 35.77 -44.73
N LYS A 434 8.13 35.28 -44.84
CA LYS A 434 8.47 33.85 -44.76
C LYS A 434 8.11 33.20 -43.42
N LYS A 435 8.19 33.92 -42.29
CA LYS A 435 7.93 33.38 -40.93
C LYS A 435 6.45 33.13 -40.62
N VAL A 436 5.53 33.76 -41.35
CA VAL A 436 4.07 33.64 -41.14
C VAL A 436 3.40 32.84 -42.26
N LYS A 437 4.18 32.28 -43.19
CA LYS A 437 3.64 31.51 -44.32
C LYS A 437 2.96 30.23 -43.81
N THR A 438 1.75 29.98 -44.28
CA THR A 438 0.96 28.77 -44.06
C THR A 438 0.91 27.98 -45.37
N SER A 439 0.81 26.65 -45.29
CA SER A 439 0.65 25.82 -46.50
C SER A 439 -0.71 26.10 -47.12
N LYS A 440 -0.81 26.12 -48.46
CA LYS A 440 -2.08 26.23 -49.19
C LYS A 440 -3.07 25.13 -48.80
N PHE A 441 -2.56 23.97 -48.38
CA PHE A 441 -3.35 22.86 -47.86
C PHE A 441 -4.15 23.23 -46.61
N THR A 442 -3.59 24.07 -45.74
CA THR A 442 -4.24 24.57 -44.51
C THR A 442 -5.54 25.30 -44.82
N ARG A 443 -5.54 26.14 -45.86
CA ARG A 443 -6.73 26.91 -46.27
C ARG A 443 -7.79 26.00 -46.88
N ARG A 444 -7.37 24.93 -47.57
CA ARG A 444 -8.27 23.94 -48.17
C ARG A 444 -8.96 23.07 -47.11
N LEU A 445 -8.24 22.69 -46.04
CA LEU A 445 -8.76 21.82 -44.98
C LEU A 445 -9.56 22.59 -43.90
N PHE A 446 -9.10 23.79 -43.52
CA PHE A 446 -9.64 24.54 -42.37
C PHE A 446 -10.29 25.89 -42.74
N GLY A 447 -10.33 26.25 -44.01
CA GLY A 447 -10.87 27.52 -44.48
C GLY A 447 -9.98 28.73 -44.16
N PHE A 448 -10.52 29.93 -44.39
CA PHE A 448 -9.82 31.19 -44.16
C PHE A 448 -9.60 31.45 -42.66
N GLU A 449 -10.58 31.12 -41.83
CA GLU A 449 -10.54 31.31 -40.37
C GLU A 449 -9.46 30.44 -39.73
N GLY A 450 -9.29 29.20 -40.18
CA GLY A 450 -8.22 28.31 -39.72
C GLY A 450 -6.83 28.78 -40.16
N GLU A 451 -6.71 29.30 -41.39
CA GLU A 451 -5.47 29.91 -41.86
C GLU A 451 -5.10 31.14 -41.02
N LEU A 452 -6.08 31.99 -40.70
CA LEU A 452 -5.90 33.19 -39.88
C LEU A 452 -5.48 32.82 -38.45
N ALA A 453 -6.10 31.79 -37.86
CA ALA A 453 -5.72 31.25 -36.55
C ALA A 453 -4.26 30.78 -36.52
N LEU A 454 -3.83 29.98 -37.50
CA LEU A 454 -2.45 29.48 -37.59
C LEU A 454 -1.42 30.60 -37.81
N LYS A 455 -1.76 31.61 -38.61
CA LYS A 455 -0.91 32.80 -38.79
C LYS A 455 -0.77 33.59 -37.49
N ASN A 456 -1.84 33.73 -36.71
CA ASN A 456 -1.80 34.39 -35.40
C ASN A 456 -0.90 33.65 -34.41
N LEU A 457 -1.00 32.32 -34.33
CA LEU A 457 -0.13 31.51 -33.48
C LEU A 457 1.36 31.71 -33.82
N LYS A 458 1.69 31.71 -35.12
CA LYS A 458 3.06 31.95 -35.61
C LYS A 458 3.53 33.39 -35.37
N ARG A 459 2.64 34.38 -35.45
CA ARG A 459 2.96 35.79 -35.17
C ARG A 459 3.39 35.99 -33.72
N ASN A 460 2.71 35.37 -32.77
CA ASN A 460 2.91 35.55 -31.33
C ASN A 460 3.67 34.39 -30.67
N GLY A 461 4.76 33.93 -31.28
CA GLY A 461 5.47 32.71 -30.88
C GLY A 461 5.90 32.63 -29.41
N ARG A 462 6.22 33.74 -28.74
CA ARG A 462 6.57 33.74 -27.30
C ARG A 462 5.36 33.44 -26.40
N ARG A 463 4.22 34.08 -26.67
CA ARG A 463 2.97 33.85 -25.91
C ARG A 463 2.42 32.47 -26.20
N TYR A 464 2.43 32.08 -27.48
CA TYR A 464 2.07 30.73 -27.92
C TYR A 464 2.83 29.65 -27.14
N ARG A 465 4.16 29.76 -27.03
CA ARG A 465 4.98 28.81 -26.26
C ARG A 465 4.63 28.77 -24.78
N ALA A 466 4.34 29.91 -24.15
CA ALA A 466 3.95 29.94 -22.74
C ALA A 466 2.60 29.24 -22.49
N THR A 467 1.60 29.49 -23.35
CA THR A 467 0.29 28.79 -23.27
C THR A 467 0.44 27.29 -23.51
N LEU A 468 1.24 26.93 -24.52
CA LEU A 468 1.54 25.55 -24.86
C LEU A 468 2.24 24.82 -23.69
N LEU A 469 3.24 25.46 -23.06
CA LEU A 469 3.95 24.87 -21.91
C LEU A 469 3.02 24.66 -20.70
N SER A 470 2.13 25.61 -20.39
CA SER A 470 1.15 25.44 -19.30
C SER A 470 0.22 24.25 -19.54
N LEU A 471 -0.25 24.08 -20.79
CA LEU A 471 -1.06 22.92 -21.18
C LEU A 471 -0.26 21.60 -21.11
N ILE A 472 0.97 21.59 -21.61
CA ILE A 472 1.87 20.41 -21.54
C ILE A 472 2.08 19.99 -20.08
N ILE A 473 2.39 20.95 -19.19
CA ILE A 473 2.59 20.67 -17.76
C ILE A 473 1.32 20.12 -17.12
N SER A 474 0.15 20.64 -17.49
CA SER A 474 -1.14 20.15 -16.99
C SER A 474 -1.41 18.69 -17.41
N ILE A 475 -1.09 18.35 -18.67
CA ILE A 475 -1.20 16.97 -19.19
C ILE A 475 -0.26 16.04 -18.45
N ILE A 476 1.00 16.45 -18.29
CA ILE A 476 2.02 15.68 -17.55
C ILE A 476 1.57 15.44 -16.12
N LEU A 477 1.16 16.49 -15.43
CA LEU A 477 0.75 16.45 -14.02
C LEU A 477 -0.42 15.48 -13.82
N PHE A 478 -1.44 15.53 -14.67
CA PHE A 478 -2.55 14.58 -14.62
C PHE A 478 -2.13 13.14 -14.94
N LEU A 479 -1.42 12.92 -16.06
CA LEU A 479 -1.05 11.57 -16.49
C LEU A 479 -0.08 10.91 -15.52
N THR A 480 0.87 11.65 -14.94
CA THR A 480 1.74 11.11 -13.90
C THR A 480 0.94 10.62 -12.70
N THR A 481 0.03 11.44 -12.16
CA THR A 481 -0.77 11.01 -10.99
C THR A 481 -1.69 9.83 -11.33
N ALA A 482 -2.27 9.80 -12.53
CA ALA A 482 -3.10 8.69 -12.99
C ALA A 482 -2.30 7.40 -13.19
N THR A 483 -1.09 7.49 -13.77
CA THR A 483 -0.16 6.35 -13.90
C THR A 483 0.29 5.84 -12.55
N PHE A 484 0.68 6.75 -11.65
CA PHE A 484 1.04 6.41 -10.29
C PHE A 484 -0.11 5.68 -9.58
N SER A 485 -1.35 6.18 -9.71
CA SER A 485 -2.53 5.51 -9.19
C SER A 485 -2.71 4.10 -9.75
N ALA A 486 -2.53 3.91 -11.06
CA ALA A 486 -2.72 2.62 -11.71
C ALA A 486 -1.66 1.60 -11.23
N TYR A 487 -0.39 2.00 -11.20
CA TYR A 487 0.67 1.12 -10.73
C TYR A 487 0.63 0.88 -9.22
N MET A 488 0.22 1.87 -8.42
CA MET A 488 0.04 1.69 -6.98
C MET A 488 -1.11 0.70 -6.69
N ASN A 489 -2.22 0.79 -7.42
CA ASN A 489 -3.29 -0.21 -7.31
C ASN A 489 -2.78 -1.61 -7.69
N ARG A 490 -1.99 -1.71 -8.77
CA ARG A 490 -1.39 -2.99 -9.19
C ARG A 490 -0.45 -3.57 -8.12
N SER A 491 0.42 -2.74 -7.52
CA SER A 491 1.28 -3.19 -6.42
C SER A 491 0.47 -3.61 -5.19
N LEU A 492 -0.63 -2.93 -4.87
CA LEU A 492 -1.50 -3.35 -3.76
C LEU A 492 -2.20 -4.68 -4.03
N GLU A 493 -2.60 -4.97 -5.27
CA GLU A 493 -3.15 -6.27 -5.67
C GLU A 493 -2.13 -7.42 -5.61
N MET A 494 -0.83 -7.10 -5.55
CA MET A 494 0.25 -8.09 -5.38
C MET A 494 0.51 -8.41 -3.91
N VAL A 495 0.23 -7.46 -3.01
CA VAL A 495 0.44 -7.61 -1.56
C VAL A 495 -0.82 -8.14 -0.87
N VAL A 496 -1.99 -7.63 -1.27
CA VAL A 496 -3.26 -7.98 -0.64
C VAL A 496 -3.84 -9.22 -1.30
N GLN A 497 -3.92 -10.31 -0.54
CA GLN A 497 -4.63 -11.51 -0.97
C GLN A 497 -6.13 -11.23 -1.07
N ASN A 498 -6.73 -11.50 -2.22
CA ASN A 498 -8.16 -11.35 -2.41
C ASN A 498 -8.84 -12.70 -2.14
N THR A 499 -9.33 -12.92 -0.92
CA THR A 499 -10.05 -14.14 -0.55
C THR A 499 -11.50 -14.08 -1.03
N ASN A 500 -11.94 -15.15 -1.68
CA ASN A 500 -13.28 -15.25 -2.30
C ASN A 500 -14.33 -15.94 -1.41
N TYR A 501 -13.99 -16.21 -0.14
CA TYR A 501 -14.87 -16.75 0.89
C TYR A 501 -14.79 -15.89 2.16
N ASP A 502 -15.64 -16.17 3.14
CA ASP A 502 -15.71 -15.44 4.42
C ASP A 502 -15.33 -16.34 5.61
N ILE A 503 -15.72 -17.61 5.58
CA ILE A 503 -15.40 -18.60 6.63
C ILE A 503 -14.82 -19.86 6.01
N ARG A 504 -13.76 -20.39 6.62
CA ARG A 504 -13.21 -21.73 6.34
C ARG A 504 -13.51 -22.64 7.52
N VAL A 505 -14.05 -23.82 7.24
CA VAL A 505 -14.35 -24.86 8.22
C VAL A 505 -13.64 -26.13 7.80
N SER A 506 -12.74 -26.64 8.65
CA SER A 506 -12.15 -27.97 8.50
C SER A 506 -12.51 -28.82 9.71
N ALA A 507 -12.60 -30.13 9.53
CA ALA A 507 -12.90 -31.07 10.61
C ALA A 507 -12.19 -32.39 10.34
N ASN A 508 -11.79 -33.08 11.42
CA ASN A 508 -11.36 -34.46 11.34
C ASN A 508 -12.59 -35.35 11.49
N TYR A 509 -12.98 -36.02 10.40
CA TYR A 509 -14.12 -36.92 10.38
C TYR A 509 -13.65 -38.35 10.66
N ARG A 510 -14.39 -39.12 11.49
CA ARG A 510 -14.00 -40.50 11.82
C ARG A 510 -14.26 -41.45 10.67
N ASN A 511 -15.28 -41.16 9.87
CA ASN A 511 -15.64 -41.94 8.70
C ASN A 511 -16.43 -41.10 7.70
N ASP A 512 -16.57 -41.66 6.50
CA ASP A 512 -17.24 -41.04 5.37
C ASP A 512 -18.75 -40.77 5.57
N VAL A 513 -19.41 -41.54 6.44
CA VAL A 513 -20.85 -41.38 6.70
C VAL A 513 -21.08 -40.16 7.59
N GLU A 514 -20.31 -40.05 8.68
CA GLU A 514 -20.29 -38.89 9.56
C GLU A 514 -19.93 -37.62 8.76
N ARG A 515 -18.89 -37.70 7.92
CA ARG A 515 -18.49 -36.61 7.01
C ARG A 515 -19.67 -36.07 6.21
N LYS A 516 -20.40 -36.93 5.50
CA LYS A 516 -21.53 -36.51 4.67
C LYS A 516 -22.66 -35.88 5.49
N VAL A 517 -23.01 -36.48 6.62
CA VAL A 517 -24.08 -35.96 7.49
C VAL A 517 -23.73 -34.58 8.04
N GLU A 518 -22.51 -34.38 8.51
CA GLU A 518 -22.06 -33.12 9.09
C GLU A 518 -21.89 -32.01 8.04
N LEU A 519 -21.35 -32.34 6.86
CA LEU A 519 -21.27 -31.39 5.75
C LEU A 519 -22.66 -30.92 5.30
N GLU A 520 -23.66 -31.81 5.24
CA GLU A 520 -25.03 -31.42 4.90
C GLU A 520 -25.66 -30.51 5.97
N LYS A 521 -25.38 -30.74 7.26
CA LYS A 521 -25.81 -29.82 8.33
C LYS A 521 -25.22 -28.43 8.14
N LEU A 522 -23.92 -28.33 7.85
CA LEU A 522 -23.24 -27.05 7.60
C LEU A 522 -23.82 -26.33 6.38
N LYS A 523 -24.08 -27.05 5.27
CA LYS A 523 -24.72 -26.50 4.07
C LYS A 523 -26.13 -25.96 4.34
N SER A 524 -26.86 -26.60 5.25
CA SER A 524 -28.26 -26.27 5.56
C SER A 524 -28.46 -25.07 6.49
N LEU A 525 -27.38 -24.48 7.00
CA LEU A 525 -27.46 -23.30 7.86
C LEU A 525 -28.02 -22.10 7.10
N ASP A 526 -29.05 -21.45 7.66
CA ASP A 526 -29.78 -20.32 7.04
C ASP A 526 -28.87 -19.15 6.62
N LYS A 527 -27.74 -18.97 7.31
CA LYS A 527 -26.80 -17.88 7.06
C LYS A 527 -25.76 -18.19 5.97
N VAL A 528 -25.76 -19.38 5.37
CA VAL A 528 -24.86 -19.75 4.27
C VAL A 528 -25.45 -19.26 2.94
N GLU A 529 -24.73 -18.40 2.22
CA GLU A 529 -25.17 -17.90 0.90
C GLU A 529 -24.61 -18.74 -0.25
N LYS A 530 -23.33 -19.11 -0.15
CA LYS A 530 -22.64 -20.03 -1.07
C LYS A 530 -21.65 -20.85 -0.27
N TYR A 531 -21.37 -22.04 -0.75
CA TYR A 531 -20.34 -22.90 -0.22
C TYR A 531 -19.50 -23.50 -1.34
N SER A 532 -18.30 -23.92 -1.00
CA SER A 532 -17.40 -24.72 -1.84
C SER A 532 -16.73 -25.75 -0.95
N LEU A 533 -16.80 -27.02 -1.34
CA LEU A 533 -16.08 -28.10 -0.67
C LEU A 533 -14.83 -28.43 -1.49
N LEU A 534 -13.67 -28.32 -0.86
CA LEU A 534 -12.39 -28.74 -1.45
C LEU A 534 -11.86 -29.93 -0.67
N GLU A 535 -11.49 -30.98 -1.38
CA GLU A 535 -10.71 -32.09 -0.80
C GLU A 535 -9.30 -32.01 -1.34
N THR A 536 -8.30 -31.90 -0.45
CA THR A 536 -6.90 -31.67 -0.84
C THR A 536 -6.03 -32.83 -0.39
N ALA A 537 -5.17 -33.30 -1.30
CA ALA A 537 -4.08 -34.23 -1.02
C ALA A 537 -2.74 -33.64 -1.48
N TYR A 538 -1.70 -33.93 -0.71
CA TYR A 538 -0.36 -33.39 -0.93
C TYR A 538 0.55 -34.43 -1.59
N PHE A 539 1.20 -34.04 -2.67
CA PHE A 539 2.17 -34.82 -3.43
C PHE A 539 3.41 -33.97 -3.69
N GLU A 540 4.41 -34.58 -4.30
CA GLU A 540 5.60 -33.94 -4.85
C GLU A 540 5.63 -34.19 -6.37
N ALA A 541 6.35 -33.36 -7.11
CA ALA A 541 6.68 -33.64 -8.49
C ALA A 541 8.03 -33.04 -8.87
N TYR A 542 8.64 -33.62 -9.90
CA TYR A 542 9.95 -33.19 -10.41
C TYR A 542 9.78 -32.73 -11.85
N LEU A 543 9.97 -31.45 -12.10
CA LEU A 543 9.77 -30.84 -13.42
C LEU A 543 11.10 -30.69 -14.18
N PRO A 544 11.14 -31.01 -15.48
CA PRO A 544 12.34 -30.79 -16.29
C PRO A 544 12.63 -29.30 -16.45
N ASP A 545 13.87 -28.99 -16.85
CA ASP A 545 14.35 -27.62 -17.00
C ASP A 545 13.49 -26.79 -17.99
N GLU A 546 12.98 -27.42 -19.05
CA GLU A 546 12.15 -26.78 -20.07
C GLU A 546 10.80 -26.30 -19.54
N MET A 547 10.21 -27.05 -18.59
CA MET A 547 8.91 -26.75 -17.99
C MET A 547 9.02 -25.82 -16.76
N THR A 548 10.24 -25.56 -16.29
CA THR A 548 10.48 -24.79 -15.08
C THR A 548 10.76 -23.31 -15.43
N PRO A 549 10.03 -22.34 -14.86
CA PRO A 549 10.31 -20.91 -15.04
C PRO A 549 11.67 -20.52 -14.43
N GLY A 550 12.30 -19.48 -14.98
CA GLY A 550 13.65 -19.05 -14.54
C GLY A 550 13.75 -18.67 -13.06
N HIS A 551 12.76 -17.96 -12.52
CA HIS A 551 12.76 -17.53 -11.11
C HIS A 551 12.73 -18.71 -10.13
N ILE A 552 12.05 -19.82 -10.48
CA ILE A 552 12.03 -21.04 -9.65
C ILE A 552 13.40 -21.71 -9.64
N LYS A 553 14.11 -21.70 -10.77
CA LYS A 553 15.46 -22.28 -10.86
C LYS A 553 16.44 -21.54 -9.97
N GLU A 554 16.34 -20.21 -9.96
CA GLU A 554 17.11 -19.35 -9.06
C GLU A 554 16.78 -19.63 -7.59
N PHE A 555 15.49 -19.75 -7.26
CA PHE A 555 15.02 -20.03 -5.90
C PHE A 555 15.48 -21.38 -5.35
N LEU A 556 15.37 -22.46 -6.13
CA LEU A 556 15.71 -23.81 -5.68
C LEU A 556 17.22 -24.07 -5.61
N GLY A 557 18.06 -23.20 -6.19
CA GLY A 557 19.52 -23.24 -6.04
C GLY A 557 20.23 -24.46 -6.65
N GLY A 558 19.50 -25.41 -7.22
CA GLY A 558 20.02 -26.62 -7.85
C GLY A 558 18.91 -27.50 -8.44
N ILE A 559 19.27 -28.30 -9.45
CA ILE A 559 18.38 -29.32 -10.02
C ILE A 559 18.72 -30.66 -9.37
N GLU A 560 17.71 -31.39 -8.89
CA GLU A 560 17.91 -32.77 -8.46
C GLU A 560 18.10 -33.68 -9.68
N GLU A 561 18.54 -34.93 -9.48
CA GLU A 561 18.76 -35.88 -10.59
C GLU A 561 17.50 -36.08 -11.47
N ARG A 562 16.31 -35.90 -10.87
CA ARG A 562 15.01 -36.05 -11.52
C ARG A 562 14.39 -34.74 -12.04
N GLY A 563 14.98 -33.58 -11.75
CA GLY A 563 14.42 -32.27 -12.12
C GLY A 563 14.32 -31.28 -10.95
N TYR A 564 13.54 -30.21 -11.14
CA TYR A 564 13.26 -29.24 -10.09
C TYR A 564 12.10 -29.71 -9.22
N PHE A 565 12.27 -29.64 -7.90
CA PHE A 565 11.29 -30.05 -6.92
C PHE A 565 10.10 -29.08 -6.82
N TYR A 566 8.89 -29.63 -6.91
CA TYR A 566 7.63 -28.93 -6.67
C TYR A 566 6.79 -29.66 -5.64
N ASN A 567 6.20 -28.90 -4.72
CA ASN A 567 5.07 -29.38 -3.93
C ASN A 567 3.83 -29.42 -4.84
N VAL A 568 2.98 -30.43 -4.75
CA VAL A 568 1.77 -30.55 -5.55
C VAL A 568 0.56 -30.68 -4.63
N ASN A 569 -0.37 -29.74 -4.74
CA ASN A 569 -1.68 -29.82 -4.11
C ASN A 569 -2.66 -30.37 -5.16
N LEU A 570 -3.04 -31.64 -5.01
CA LEU A 570 -4.14 -32.23 -5.78
C LEU A 570 -5.45 -31.88 -5.09
N ILE A 571 -6.35 -31.21 -5.80
CA ILE A 571 -7.56 -30.62 -5.22
C ILE A 571 -8.79 -31.10 -5.98
N ALA A 572 -9.70 -31.78 -5.30
CA ALA A 572 -11.01 -32.13 -5.82
C ALA A 572 -12.00 -30.97 -5.62
N LEU A 573 -12.75 -30.66 -6.68
CA LEU A 573 -13.93 -29.80 -6.61
C LEU A 573 -15.20 -30.63 -6.79
N GLU A 574 -16.24 -30.28 -6.03
CA GLU A 574 -17.60 -30.82 -6.25
C GLU A 574 -18.06 -30.57 -7.69
N ASN A 575 -18.75 -31.53 -8.30
CA ASN A 575 -19.05 -31.56 -9.73
C ASN A 575 -19.69 -30.28 -10.29
N GLU A 576 -20.60 -29.64 -9.55
CA GLU A 576 -21.21 -28.37 -9.99
C GLU A 576 -20.21 -27.20 -9.97
N ALA A 577 -19.38 -27.12 -8.92
CA ALA A 577 -18.35 -26.11 -8.78
C ALA A 577 -17.24 -26.29 -9.84
N LEU A 578 -16.82 -27.54 -10.08
CA LEU A 578 -15.85 -27.88 -11.12
C LEU A 578 -16.37 -27.49 -12.50
N LYS A 579 -17.64 -27.77 -12.80
CA LYS A 579 -18.25 -27.41 -14.08
C LYS A 579 -18.26 -25.90 -14.32
N ALA A 580 -18.64 -25.11 -13.30
CA ALA A 580 -18.62 -23.66 -13.38
C ALA A 580 -17.18 -23.13 -13.56
N TYR A 581 -16.23 -23.72 -12.85
CA TYR A 581 -14.82 -23.34 -12.94
C TYR A 581 -14.20 -23.70 -14.30
N ALA A 582 -14.42 -24.91 -14.81
CA ALA A 582 -13.96 -25.35 -16.12
C ALA A 582 -14.49 -24.45 -17.25
N GLN A 583 -15.75 -24.00 -17.17
CA GLN A 583 -16.30 -23.03 -18.10
C GLN A 583 -15.59 -21.66 -18.05
N SER A 584 -15.20 -21.20 -16.86
CA SER A 584 -14.47 -19.94 -16.71
C SER A 584 -13.05 -19.99 -17.27
N VAL A 585 -12.42 -21.17 -17.23
CA VAL A 585 -11.07 -21.44 -17.76
C VAL A 585 -11.10 -21.75 -19.27
N GLY A 586 -12.23 -22.26 -19.77
CA GLY A 586 -12.38 -22.70 -21.16
C GLY A 586 -11.95 -24.17 -21.40
N THR A 587 -12.01 -25.01 -20.37
CA THR A 587 -11.64 -26.43 -20.43
C THR A 587 -12.87 -27.33 -20.55
N ASP A 588 -12.75 -28.44 -21.30
CA ASP A 588 -13.82 -29.44 -21.41
C ASP A 588 -13.93 -30.27 -20.12
N ILE A 589 -15.10 -30.20 -19.47
CA ILE A 589 -15.41 -30.93 -18.25
C ILE A 589 -15.34 -32.45 -18.42
N ASN A 590 -15.57 -32.98 -19.63
CA ASN A 590 -15.53 -34.42 -19.86
C ASN A 590 -14.12 -35.00 -19.72
N LEU A 591 -13.09 -34.18 -20.01
CA LEU A 591 -11.69 -34.57 -19.79
C LEU A 591 -11.36 -34.66 -18.30
N LEU A 592 -11.92 -33.75 -17.50
CA LEU A 592 -11.71 -33.67 -16.05
C LEU A 592 -12.49 -34.75 -15.27
N ASN A 593 -13.54 -35.32 -15.87
CA ASN A 593 -14.41 -36.34 -15.28
C ASN A 593 -14.08 -37.76 -15.77
N ASN A 594 -12.86 -38.00 -16.29
CA ASN A 594 -12.45 -39.31 -16.78
C ASN A 594 -11.40 -39.96 -15.85
N PRO A 595 -11.80 -40.86 -14.94
CA PRO A 595 -10.86 -41.54 -14.03
C PRO A 595 -9.83 -42.43 -14.73
N GLN A 596 -10.10 -42.87 -15.96
CA GLN A 596 -9.20 -43.75 -16.73
C GLN A 596 -8.10 -42.96 -17.47
N ALA A 597 -8.28 -41.65 -17.61
CA ALA A 597 -7.28 -40.75 -18.17
C ALA A 597 -7.26 -39.47 -17.33
N PRO A 598 -6.64 -39.50 -16.14
CA PRO A 598 -6.64 -38.38 -15.21
C PRO A 598 -6.12 -37.10 -15.85
N ALA A 599 -6.89 -36.02 -15.74
CA ALA A 599 -6.50 -34.72 -16.21
C ALA A 599 -6.93 -33.62 -15.24
N ALA A 600 -6.11 -32.57 -15.13
CA ALA A 600 -6.33 -31.46 -14.20
C ALA A 600 -6.30 -30.09 -14.90
N ILE A 601 -7.01 -29.14 -14.30
CA ILE A 601 -6.74 -27.71 -14.51
C ILE A 601 -5.58 -27.33 -13.60
N VAL A 602 -4.53 -26.72 -14.16
CA VAL A 602 -3.39 -26.21 -13.41
C VAL A 602 -3.61 -24.74 -13.06
N LEU A 603 -3.49 -24.36 -11.79
CA LEU A 603 -3.40 -22.95 -11.41
C LEU A 603 -1.98 -22.46 -11.69
N ASN A 604 -1.78 -21.78 -12.81
CA ASN A 604 -0.46 -21.41 -13.31
C ASN A 604 -0.11 -19.94 -13.04
N ARG A 605 -0.39 -19.48 -11.82
CA ARG A 605 -0.10 -18.11 -11.39
C ARG A 605 0.12 -18.05 -9.89
N ALA A 606 1.29 -17.56 -9.47
CA ALA A 606 1.63 -17.35 -8.06
C ALA A 606 2.01 -15.89 -7.80
N LYS A 607 1.66 -15.40 -6.61
CA LYS A 607 2.08 -14.08 -6.13
C LYS A 607 2.83 -14.26 -4.83
N PHE A 608 4.12 -13.99 -4.85
CA PHE A 608 5.02 -14.27 -3.73
C PHE A 608 6.05 -13.16 -3.56
N LYS A 609 6.68 -13.13 -2.39
CA LYS A 609 7.82 -12.25 -2.12
C LYS A 609 9.11 -13.03 -2.30
N ASP A 610 9.89 -12.65 -3.29
CA ASP A 610 11.18 -13.24 -3.61
C ASP A 610 12.16 -13.07 -2.43
N LYS A 611 12.78 -14.17 -1.99
CA LYS A 611 13.61 -14.16 -0.76
C LYS A 611 14.93 -13.42 -0.94
N GLU A 612 15.51 -13.40 -2.14
CA GLU A 612 16.79 -12.75 -2.41
C GLU A 612 16.62 -11.25 -2.67
N THR A 613 15.74 -10.92 -3.63
CA THR A 613 15.50 -9.54 -4.05
C THR A 613 14.54 -8.79 -3.14
N GLN A 614 13.77 -9.51 -2.30
CA GLN A 614 12.70 -8.97 -1.46
C GLN A 614 11.56 -8.31 -2.24
N ASN A 615 11.48 -8.57 -3.56
CA ASN A 615 10.45 -8.02 -4.44
C ASN A 615 9.21 -8.91 -4.48
N TYR A 616 8.04 -8.30 -4.61
CA TYR A 616 6.82 -9.03 -4.90
C TYR A 616 6.78 -9.38 -6.38
N ARG A 617 6.55 -10.65 -6.71
CA ARG A 617 6.42 -11.15 -8.09
C ARG A 617 5.01 -11.65 -8.34
N ASP A 618 4.58 -11.55 -9.59
CA ASP A 618 3.34 -12.14 -10.10
C ASP A 618 3.71 -12.89 -11.38
N GLU A 619 4.00 -14.17 -11.25
CA GLU A 619 4.62 -14.98 -12.31
C GLU A 619 3.89 -16.32 -12.52
N GLU A 620 4.20 -16.97 -13.64
CA GLU A 620 3.73 -18.33 -13.95
C GLU A 620 4.50 -19.36 -13.13
N VAL A 621 3.82 -20.38 -12.61
CA VAL A 621 4.42 -21.44 -11.80
C VAL A 621 5.13 -22.46 -12.68
N ILE A 622 4.61 -22.71 -13.88
CA ILE A 622 5.16 -23.68 -14.85
C ILE A 622 5.05 -23.19 -16.29
N ARG A 623 5.94 -23.68 -17.15
CA ARG A 623 5.93 -23.50 -18.62
C ARG A 623 5.52 -24.80 -19.30
N ALA A 624 4.23 -25.07 -19.36
CA ALA A 624 3.69 -26.30 -19.92
C ALA A 624 2.60 -26.05 -20.98
N SER A 625 2.35 -27.06 -21.79
CA SER A 625 1.29 -27.12 -22.79
C SER A 625 0.16 -28.05 -22.36
N ILE A 626 -1.00 -27.92 -23.01
CA ILE A 626 -2.12 -28.85 -22.82
C ILE A 626 -1.68 -30.25 -23.26
N ASN A 627 -2.03 -31.26 -22.49
CA ASN A 627 -1.64 -32.68 -22.59
C ASN A 627 -0.21 -33.02 -22.14
N ASP A 628 0.59 -32.05 -21.71
CA ASP A 628 1.80 -32.39 -20.95
C ASP A 628 1.38 -33.13 -19.67
N LYS A 629 2.25 -34.03 -19.21
CA LYS A 629 1.97 -34.91 -18.08
C LYS A 629 2.89 -34.60 -16.90
N LEU A 630 2.38 -34.85 -15.71
CA LEU A 630 3.10 -34.75 -14.46
C LEU A 630 2.98 -36.06 -13.69
N THR A 631 4.09 -36.60 -13.20
CA THR A 631 4.09 -37.74 -12.28
C THR A 631 3.91 -37.23 -10.85
N LEU A 632 2.94 -37.78 -10.13
CA LEU A 632 2.71 -37.48 -8.71
C LEU A 632 3.58 -38.42 -7.87
N SER A 633 4.53 -37.87 -7.13
CA SER A 633 5.48 -38.64 -6.31
C SER A 633 5.33 -38.30 -4.82
N ARG A 634 5.96 -39.07 -3.94
CA ARG A 634 6.16 -38.74 -2.53
C ARG A 634 7.52 -39.22 -2.05
N ARG A 635 8.11 -38.47 -1.12
CA ARG A 635 9.32 -38.86 -0.42
C ARG A 635 8.98 -39.67 0.83
N GLU A 636 9.65 -40.80 0.99
CA GLU A 636 9.56 -41.66 2.16
C GLU A 636 10.94 -41.86 2.76
N TRP A 637 11.03 -41.84 4.09
CA TRP A 637 12.25 -42.19 4.80
C TRP A 637 12.32 -43.70 4.96
N ASP A 638 13.31 -44.35 4.35
CA ASP A 638 13.50 -45.79 4.50
C ASP A 638 14.40 -46.06 5.72
N GLU A 639 13.79 -46.52 6.81
CA GLU A 639 14.49 -46.85 8.05
C GLU A 639 15.56 -47.94 7.88
N ALA A 640 15.41 -48.84 6.89
CA ALA A 640 16.34 -49.95 6.69
C ALA A 640 17.63 -49.53 5.98
N SER A 641 17.54 -48.57 5.06
CA SER A 641 18.68 -48.01 4.33
C SER A 641 19.21 -46.70 4.93
N ASN A 642 18.43 -46.05 5.81
CA ASN A 642 18.69 -44.72 6.35
C ASN A 642 18.89 -43.68 5.23
N GLU A 643 18.13 -43.83 4.14
CA GLU A 643 18.12 -42.97 2.96
C GLU A 643 16.68 -42.56 2.60
N GLU A 644 16.53 -41.41 1.95
CA GLU A 644 15.25 -40.96 1.40
C GLU A 644 14.97 -41.66 0.06
N LYS A 645 13.79 -42.26 -0.07
CA LYS A 645 13.32 -42.89 -1.31
C LYS A 645 12.15 -42.13 -1.89
N ILE A 646 12.20 -41.85 -3.19
CA ILE A 646 11.09 -41.23 -3.93
C ILE A 646 10.24 -42.34 -4.52
N LEU A 647 8.96 -42.36 -4.15
CA LEU A 647 7.95 -43.26 -4.70
C LEU A 647 7.14 -42.51 -5.75
N ASP A 648 7.19 -42.99 -6.99
CA ASP A 648 6.41 -42.45 -8.10
C ASP A 648 5.03 -43.11 -8.14
N GLY A 649 3.99 -42.28 -8.18
CA GLY A 649 2.59 -42.68 -8.32
C GLY A 649 2.10 -42.48 -9.75
N GLU A 650 0.82 -42.15 -9.88
CA GLU A 650 0.14 -41.97 -11.16
C GLU A 650 0.57 -40.71 -11.92
N GLU A 651 0.43 -40.76 -13.25
CA GLU A 651 0.58 -39.59 -14.11
C GLU A 651 -0.75 -38.84 -14.28
N ILE A 652 -0.68 -37.50 -14.33
CA ILE A 652 -1.82 -36.64 -14.60
C ILE A 652 -1.53 -35.68 -15.76
N ALA A 653 -2.46 -35.56 -16.70
CA ALA A 653 -2.34 -34.68 -17.86
C ALA A 653 -2.88 -33.27 -17.57
N PHE A 654 -2.34 -32.25 -18.22
CA PHE A 654 -2.85 -30.88 -18.12
C PHE A 654 -3.98 -30.64 -19.12
N ALA A 655 -5.21 -30.42 -18.63
CA ALA A 655 -6.39 -30.11 -19.44
C ALA A 655 -6.63 -28.60 -19.62
N GLY A 656 -6.02 -27.76 -18.80
CA GLY A 656 -6.12 -26.30 -18.91
C GLY A 656 -5.28 -25.56 -17.89
N PHE A 657 -5.09 -24.25 -18.13
CA PHE A 657 -4.32 -23.37 -17.26
C PHE A 657 -5.20 -22.21 -16.78
N ALA A 658 -5.38 -22.11 -15.46
CA ALA A 658 -6.14 -21.05 -14.82
C ALA A 658 -5.22 -19.96 -14.26
N LYS A 659 -5.70 -18.71 -14.28
CA LYS A 659 -5.03 -17.55 -13.67
C LYS A 659 -5.64 -17.14 -12.33
N GLU A 660 -6.92 -17.43 -12.14
CA GLU A 660 -7.69 -17.06 -10.96
C GLU A 660 -8.10 -18.33 -10.22
N SER A 661 -8.01 -18.31 -8.89
CA SER A 661 -8.36 -19.45 -8.04
C SER A 661 -9.88 -19.66 -7.95
N PRO A 662 -10.38 -20.91 -7.86
CA PRO A 662 -11.78 -21.17 -7.55
C PRO A 662 -12.10 -20.81 -6.10
N MET A 663 -13.39 -20.88 -5.74
CA MET A 663 -13.85 -20.59 -4.38
C MET A 663 -13.19 -21.52 -3.35
N GLY A 664 -12.57 -20.93 -2.33
CA GLY A 664 -11.91 -21.66 -1.25
C GLY A 664 -10.39 -21.77 -1.37
N MET A 665 -9.82 -21.41 -2.52
CA MET A 665 -8.37 -21.33 -2.67
C MET A 665 -7.88 -19.89 -2.50
N GLY A 666 -6.86 -19.72 -1.66
CA GLY A 666 -6.07 -18.48 -1.60
C GLY A 666 -5.15 -18.34 -2.82
N ILE A 667 -4.43 -17.22 -2.87
CA ILE A 667 -3.31 -17.08 -3.81
C ILE A 667 -2.08 -17.71 -3.14
N GLN A 668 -1.37 -18.51 -3.90
CA GLN A 668 -0.24 -19.30 -3.45
C GLN A 668 0.95 -18.42 -3.02
N GLU A 669 1.46 -18.67 -1.81
CA GLU A 669 2.55 -17.89 -1.19
C GLU A 669 3.96 -18.40 -1.54
N ASN A 670 4.07 -19.66 -1.97
CA ASN A 670 5.32 -20.30 -2.36
C ASN A 670 5.38 -20.50 -3.87
N ASP A 671 6.50 -20.12 -4.46
CA ASP A 671 6.72 -20.14 -5.91
C ASP A 671 6.86 -21.57 -6.48
N ASN A 672 7.31 -22.55 -5.68
CA ASN A 672 7.50 -23.94 -6.09
C ASN A 672 6.33 -24.90 -5.75
N THR A 673 5.10 -24.40 -5.65
CA THR A 673 3.93 -25.25 -5.36
C THR A 673 2.99 -25.29 -6.56
N LEU A 674 2.40 -26.43 -6.92
CA LEU A 674 1.51 -26.61 -8.06
C LEU A 674 0.12 -27.02 -7.58
N ASN A 675 -0.91 -26.25 -7.90
CA ASN A 675 -2.29 -26.64 -7.59
C ASN A 675 -2.95 -27.27 -8.81
N LEU A 676 -3.35 -28.53 -8.68
CA LEU A 676 -4.02 -29.33 -9.71
C LEU A 676 -5.47 -29.54 -9.31
N ILE A 677 -6.39 -29.00 -10.11
CA ILE A 677 -7.83 -29.10 -9.87
C ILE A 677 -8.42 -30.23 -10.70
N VAL A 678 -9.07 -31.19 -10.05
CA VAL A 678 -9.68 -32.39 -10.65
C VAL A 678 -11.12 -32.60 -10.17
N SER A 679 -11.83 -33.56 -10.79
CA SER A 679 -13.10 -34.07 -10.27
C SER A 679 -12.91 -34.99 -9.07
N GLU A 680 -13.94 -35.12 -8.25
CA GLU A 680 -13.96 -36.07 -7.13
C GLU A 680 -13.70 -37.51 -7.59
N ASP A 681 -14.27 -37.92 -8.73
CA ASP A 681 -14.08 -39.27 -9.26
C ASP A 681 -12.63 -39.53 -9.68
N VAL A 682 -11.98 -38.56 -10.33
CA VAL A 682 -10.56 -38.64 -10.68
C VAL A 682 -9.69 -38.61 -9.42
N PHE A 683 -9.99 -37.72 -8.48
CA PHE A 683 -9.28 -37.60 -7.20
C PHE A 683 -9.29 -38.92 -6.44
N ASN A 684 -10.47 -39.49 -6.20
CA ASN A 684 -10.63 -40.74 -5.46
C ASN A 684 -9.88 -41.90 -6.12
N THR A 685 -9.88 -41.95 -7.45
CA THR A 685 -9.17 -42.98 -8.22
C THR A 685 -7.65 -42.81 -8.09
N LEU A 686 -7.13 -41.58 -8.23
CA LEU A 686 -5.71 -41.28 -8.05
C LEU A 686 -5.24 -41.57 -6.63
N MET A 687 -6.04 -41.23 -5.62
CA MET A 687 -5.73 -41.48 -4.22
C MET A 687 -5.66 -42.98 -3.92
N LYS A 688 -6.65 -43.74 -4.41
CA LYS A 688 -6.66 -45.20 -4.27
C LYS A 688 -5.46 -45.84 -4.95
N ASN A 689 -5.24 -45.54 -6.23
CA ASN A 689 -4.13 -46.11 -7.00
C ASN A 689 -2.77 -45.75 -6.39
N SER A 690 -2.57 -44.48 -6.00
CA SER A 690 -1.32 -44.04 -5.39
C SER A 690 -1.10 -44.69 -4.03
N SER A 691 -2.14 -44.87 -3.21
CA SER A 691 -2.04 -45.59 -1.93
C SER A 691 -1.67 -47.07 -2.14
N GLU A 692 -2.27 -47.73 -3.15
CA GLU A 692 -1.93 -49.11 -3.52
C GLU A 692 -0.48 -49.24 -4.02
N HIS A 693 0.01 -48.29 -4.82
CA HIS A 693 1.39 -48.28 -5.33
C HIS A 693 2.42 -47.97 -4.23
N MET A 694 2.08 -47.06 -3.30
CA MET A 694 3.00 -46.59 -2.25
C MET A 694 2.98 -47.47 -1.00
N GLY A 695 1.96 -48.33 -0.83
CA GLY A 695 1.89 -49.28 0.28
C GLY A 695 1.37 -48.70 1.59
N TYR A 696 0.88 -47.44 1.59
CA TYR A 696 0.25 -46.79 2.73
C TYR A 696 -0.90 -45.88 2.26
N GLU A 697 -1.84 -45.60 3.17
CA GLU A 697 -3.02 -44.77 2.85
C GLU A 697 -2.65 -43.28 2.78
N ILE A 698 -2.96 -42.65 1.65
CA ILE A 698 -2.73 -41.21 1.47
C ILE A 698 -3.92 -40.46 2.08
N SER A 699 -3.67 -39.65 3.10
CA SER A 699 -4.70 -38.82 3.72
C SER A 699 -5.13 -37.66 2.81
N SER A 700 -6.43 -37.37 2.81
CA SER A 700 -7.02 -36.17 2.22
C SER A 700 -7.70 -35.33 3.30
N TYR A 701 -7.76 -34.01 3.06
CA TYR A 701 -8.30 -33.05 4.03
C TYR A 701 -9.48 -32.30 3.42
N PRO A 702 -10.73 -32.69 3.75
CA PRO A 702 -11.93 -31.97 3.31
C PRO A 702 -12.06 -30.64 4.07
N THR A 703 -12.12 -29.55 3.31
CA THR A 703 -12.29 -28.20 3.84
C THR A 703 -13.46 -27.52 3.16
N MET A 704 -14.38 -26.99 3.95
CA MET A 704 -15.54 -26.25 3.48
C MET A 704 -15.28 -24.75 3.57
N TYR A 705 -15.62 -24.04 2.51
CA TYR A 705 -15.48 -22.60 2.40
C TYR A 705 -16.86 -22.00 2.21
N LEU A 706 -17.20 -20.99 3.00
CA LEU A 706 -18.54 -20.43 3.10
C LEU A 706 -18.50 -18.92 2.86
N THR A 707 -19.51 -18.39 2.17
CA THR A 707 -19.82 -16.95 2.16
C THR A 707 -21.10 -16.68 2.92
N SER A 708 -21.17 -15.54 3.61
CA SER A 708 -22.34 -15.16 4.40
C SER A 708 -22.56 -13.66 4.39
N LYS A 709 -23.84 -13.25 4.49
CA LYS A 709 -24.22 -11.87 4.78
C LYS A 709 -23.98 -11.48 6.24
N ASP A 710 -23.84 -12.46 7.13
CA ASP A 710 -23.51 -12.30 8.55
C ASP A 710 -22.46 -13.35 8.98
N PRO A 711 -21.18 -13.17 8.62
CA PRO A 711 -20.12 -14.14 8.90
C PRO A 711 -19.88 -14.38 10.40
N PHE A 712 -20.01 -13.34 11.23
CA PHE A 712 -19.88 -13.50 12.69
C PHE A 712 -21.06 -14.29 13.28
N GLY A 713 -22.28 -14.05 12.79
CA GLY A 713 -23.44 -14.85 13.17
C GLY A 713 -23.34 -16.29 12.68
N LEU A 714 -22.81 -16.53 11.48
CA LEU A 714 -22.59 -17.87 10.95
C LEU A 714 -21.52 -18.63 11.75
N GLN A 715 -20.42 -17.97 12.14
CA GLN A 715 -19.42 -18.57 13.02
C GLN A 715 -20.04 -19.06 14.33
N LYS A 716 -20.93 -18.28 14.95
CA LYS A 716 -21.64 -18.67 16.18
C LYS A 716 -22.56 -19.86 15.95
N ASP A 717 -23.28 -19.91 14.82
CA ASP A 717 -24.16 -21.04 14.50
C ASP A 717 -23.35 -22.33 14.31
N ILE A 718 -22.20 -22.26 13.64
CA ILE A 718 -21.30 -23.42 13.46
C ILE A 718 -20.72 -23.88 14.79
N GLN A 719 -20.33 -22.94 15.67
CA GLN A 719 -19.87 -23.27 17.03
C GLN A 719 -20.98 -23.95 17.86
N ALA A 720 -22.23 -23.46 17.76
CA ALA A 720 -23.36 -24.07 18.44
C ALA A 720 -23.68 -25.48 17.91
N LEU A 721 -23.45 -25.76 16.62
CA LEU A 721 -23.56 -27.13 16.09
C LEU A 721 -22.55 -28.07 16.75
N GLN A 722 -21.30 -27.62 16.93
CA GLN A 722 -20.24 -28.41 17.58
C GLN A 722 -20.59 -28.75 19.04
N GLU A 723 -21.10 -27.77 19.80
CA GLU A 723 -21.49 -27.95 21.20
C GLU A 723 -22.61 -28.99 21.38
N ASN A 724 -23.47 -29.16 20.36
CA ASN A 724 -24.62 -30.07 20.41
C ASN A 724 -24.32 -31.47 19.85
N SER A 725 -23.30 -31.65 18.99
CA SER A 725 -22.99 -32.93 18.35
C SER A 725 -21.88 -33.72 19.05
N GLY A 726 -21.00 -33.06 19.81
CA GLY A 726 -19.90 -33.69 20.54
C GLY A 726 -18.74 -34.19 19.67
N ASN A 727 -18.93 -34.33 18.35
CA ASN A 727 -17.96 -34.56 17.29
C ASN A 727 -18.60 -34.25 15.90
N PRO A 728 -17.81 -33.98 14.85
CA PRO A 728 -16.37 -33.73 14.84
C PRO A 728 -16.04 -32.33 15.40
N ILE A 729 -14.80 -32.15 15.85
CA ILE A 729 -14.29 -30.83 16.26
C ILE A 729 -14.06 -30.00 15.00
N TYR A 730 -14.78 -28.90 14.84
CA TYR A 730 -14.58 -27.98 13.73
C TYR A 730 -13.47 -26.98 14.04
N SER A 731 -12.50 -26.87 13.15
CA SER A 731 -11.60 -25.74 13.08
C SER A 731 -12.22 -24.66 12.19
N ILE A 732 -12.64 -23.56 12.81
CA ILE A 732 -13.37 -22.47 12.15
C ILE A 732 -12.45 -21.25 12.06
N TYR A 733 -12.18 -20.82 10.83
CA TYR A 733 -11.41 -19.62 10.54
C TYR A 733 -12.31 -18.59 9.87
N ASN A 734 -12.61 -17.50 10.58
CA ASN A 734 -13.36 -16.39 10.04
C ASN A 734 -12.40 -15.37 9.41
N ILE A 735 -12.27 -15.42 8.09
CA ILE A 735 -11.37 -14.55 7.31
C ILE A 735 -12.04 -13.20 7.03
N TYR A 736 -13.33 -13.06 7.29
CA TYR A 736 -14.07 -11.85 6.99
C TYR A 736 -13.46 -10.60 7.65
N GLU A 737 -12.97 -10.68 8.89
CA GLU A 737 -12.34 -9.55 9.58
C GLU A 737 -11.03 -9.10 8.88
N GLU A 738 -10.18 -10.04 8.48
CA GLU A 738 -8.93 -9.77 7.75
C GLU A 738 -9.19 -9.21 6.35
N LYS A 739 -10.17 -9.80 5.65
CA LYS A 739 -10.63 -9.36 4.32
C LYS A 739 -11.21 -7.95 4.38
N GLN A 740 -12.04 -7.68 5.38
CA GLN A 740 -12.64 -6.38 5.64
C GLN A 740 -11.55 -5.34 5.91
N THR A 741 -10.57 -5.65 6.76
CA THR A 741 -9.42 -4.79 7.05
C THR A 741 -8.61 -4.48 5.78
N SER A 742 -8.29 -5.52 5.00
CA SER A 742 -7.52 -5.41 3.76
C SER A 742 -8.21 -4.56 2.68
N GLN A 743 -9.51 -4.78 2.44
CA GLN A 743 -10.28 -4.00 1.46
C GLN A 743 -10.39 -2.52 1.86
N GLN A 744 -10.44 -2.24 3.16
CA GLN A 744 -10.48 -0.88 3.63
C GLN A 744 -9.12 -0.20 3.51
N ILE A 745 -8.01 -0.90 3.73
CA ILE A 745 -6.66 -0.33 3.54
C ILE A 745 -6.54 0.13 2.09
N GLN A 746 -7.00 -0.69 1.14
CA GLN A 746 -7.09 -0.28 -0.26
C GLN A 746 -8.00 0.95 -0.46
N THR A 747 -9.14 1.01 0.24
CA THR A 747 -10.07 2.14 0.15
C THR A 747 -9.44 3.44 0.66
N VAL A 748 -8.74 3.40 1.80
CA VAL A 748 -8.03 4.56 2.35
C VAL A 748 -6.96 5.05 1.38
N ILE A 749 -6.13 4.15 0.83
CA ILE A 749 -5.11 4.52 -0.15
C ILE A 749 -5.75 5.14 -1.40
N LYS A 750 -6.86 4.56 -1.90
CA LYS A 750 -7.63 5.11 -3.03
C LYS A 750 -8.16 6.51 -2.72
N VAL A 751 -8.71 6.77 -1.52
CA VAL A 751 -9.18 8.10 -1.11
C VAL A 751 -8.06 9.13 -1.17
N PHE A 752 -6.86 8.80 -0.67
CA PHE A 752 -5.70 9.69 -0.76
C PHE A 752 -5.31 9.97 -2.21
N ILE A 753 -5.18 8.93 -3.04
CA ILE A 753 -4.75 9.07 -4.43
C ILE A 753 -5.76 9.88 -5.24
N TYR A 754 -7.06 9.55 -5.17
CA TYR A 754 -8.10 10.28 -5.89
C TYR A 754 -8.24 11.71 -5.37
N GLY A 755 -8.07 11.94 -4.07
CA GLY A 755 -7.99 13.30 -3.49
C GLY A 755 -6.88 14.14 -4.13
N PHE A 756 -5.68 13.56 -4.29
CA PHE A 756 -4.58 14.21 -5.00
C PHE A 756 -4.90 14.47 -6.47
N ILE A 757 -5.49 13.50 -7.19
CA ILE A 757 -5.90 13.66 -8.59
C ILE A 757 -6.87 14.85 -8.74
N VAL A 758 -7.87 14.95 -7.87
CA VAL A 758 -8.84 16.05 -7.90
C VAL A 758 -8.13 17.40 -7.67
N LEU A 759 -7.25 17.50 -6.67
CA LEU A 759 -6.53 18.72 -6.37
C LEU A 759 -5.63 19.19 -7.54
N ILE A 760 -4.87 18.25 -8.10
CA ILE A 760 -3.98 18.43 -9.26
C ILE A 760 -4.77 18.87 -10.50
N THR A 761 -5.95 18.27 -10.70
CA THR A 761 -6.85 18.64 -11.80
C THR A 761 -7.38 20.06 -11.63
N LEU A 762 -7.83 20.44 -10.43
CA LEU A 762 -8.30 21.80 -10.13
C LEU A 762 -7.22 22.86 -10.39
N VAL A 763 -5.98 22.59 -9.98
CA VAL A 763 -4.83 23.48 -10.23
C VAL A 763 -4.53 23.61 -11.72
N SER A 764 -4.56 22.49 -12.43
CA SER A 764 -4.36 22.44 -13.88
C SER A 764 -5.43 23.24 -14.63
N VAL A 765 -6.69 23.03 -14.27
CA VAL A 765 -7.84 23.78 -14.81
C VAL A 765 -7.65 25.27 -14.55
N ALA A 766 -7.37 25.67 -13.30
CA ALA A 766 -7.14 27.06 -12.95
C ALA A 766 -5.98 27.70 -13.75
N ASN A 767 -4.88 26.98 -13.93
CA ASN A 767 -3.74 27.44 -14.73
C ASN A 767 -4.11 27.63 -16.21
N ILE A 768 -4.81 26.66 -16.80
CA ILE A 768 -5.26 26.72 -18.21
C ILE A 768 -6.23 27.88 -18.40
N PHE A 769 -7.23 28.01 -17.52
CA PHE A 769 -8.19 29.10 -17.55
C PHE A 769 -7.52 30.46 -17.47
N ASN A 770 -6.63 30.66 -16.49
CA ASN A 770 -5.92 31.92 -16.30
C ASN A 770 -5.05 32.26 -17.52
N THR A 771 -4.34 31.27 -18.07
CA THR A 771 -3.44 31.46 -19.20
C THR A 771 -4.18 31.83 -20.49
N ILE A 772 -5.26 31.10 -20.80
CA ILE A 772 -6.09 31.36 -22.00
C ILE A 772 -6.82 32.70 -21.85
N SER A 773 -7.45 32.95 -20.71
CA SER A 773 -8.21 34.19 -20.48
C SER A 773 -7.31 35.42 -20.61
N THR A 774 -6.10 35.35 -20.06
CA THR A 774 -5.08 36.39 -20.22
C THR A 774 -4.65 36.56 -21.68
N SER A 775 -4.40 35.46 -22.40
CA SER A 775 -4.00 35.49 -23.81
C SER A 775 -5.05 36.17 -24.70
N ILE A 776 -6.34 35.97 -24.40
CA ILE A 776 -7.46 36.62 -25.08
C ILE A 776 -7.55 38.09 -24.69
N ALA A 777 -7.47 38.41 -23.39
CA ALA A 777 -7.55 39.78 -22.89
C ALA A 777 -6.48 40.69 -23.54
N LEU A 778 -5.25 40.18 -23.67
CA LEU A 778 -4.13 40.89 -24.29
C LEU A 778 -4.25 41.05 -25.82
N ARG A 779 -5.32 40.55 -26.45
CA ARG A 779 -5.60 40.65 -27.90
C ARG A 779 -6.87 41.43 -28.23
N LYS A 780 -7.46 42.11 -27.24
CA LYS A 780 -8.70 42.88 -27.38
C LYS A 780 -8.69 43.87 -28.55
N ARG A 781 -7.60 44.63 -28.74
CA ARG A 781 -7.45 45.59 -29.85
C ARG A 781 -7.37 44.89 -31.23
N GLU A 782 -6.68 43.75 -31.30
CA GLU A 782 -6.60 42.95 -32.54
C GLU A 782 -7.98 42.43 -32.95
N PHE A 783 -8.77 41.95 -31.99
CA PHE A 783 -10.13 41.48 -32.23
C PHE A 783 -11.07 42.61 -32.65
N SER A 784 -10.90 43.80 -32.06
CA SER A 784 -11.68 44.99 -32.45
C SER A 784 -11.35 45.43 -33.87
N MET A 785 -10.06 45.43 -34.27
CA MET A 785 -9.65 45.68 -35.66
C MET A 785 -10.25 44.65 -36.64
N LEU A 786 -10.18 43.36 -36.33
CA LEU A 786 -10.74 42.32 -37.22
C LEU A 786 -12.26 42.49 -37.39
N ARG A 787 -12.98 42.88 -36.34
CA ARG A 787 -14.42 43.19 -36.42
C ARG A 787 -14.68 44.45 -37.26
N SER A 788 -13.87 45.50 -37.12
CA SER A 788 -13.98 46.72 -37.95
C SER A 788 -13.72 46.48 -39.43
N VAL A 789 -12.85 45.53 -39.78
CA VAL A 789 -12.56 45.14 -41.17
C VAL A 789 -13.65 44.23 -41.77
N GLY A 790 -14.69 43.88 -41.00
CA GLY A 790 -15.87 43.14 -41.48
C GLY A 790 -15.92 41.66 -41.12
N MET A 791 -15.08 41.18 -40.18
CA MET A 791 -15.13 39.79 -39.74
C MET A 791 -16.42 39.49 -38.95
N THR A 792 -17.22 38.54 -39.44
CA THR A 792 -18.50 38.17 -38.82
C THR A 792 -18.31 37.51 -37.45
N PRO A 793 -19.30 37.57 -36.53
CA PRO A 793 -19.22 36.88 -35.23
C PRO A 793 -19.05 35.36 -35.35
N LYS A 794 -19.64 34.75 -36.38
CA LYS A 794 -19.48 33.31 -36.69
C LYS A 794 -18.04 32.99 -37.13
N GLY A 795 -17.47 33.80 -38.04
CA GLY A 795 -16.08 33.67 -38.47
C GLY A 795 -15.08 33.89 -37.33
N PHE A 796 -15.35 34.85 -36.44
CA PHE A 796 -14.56 35.09 -35.24
C PHE A 796 -14.53 33.87 -34.31
N ASN A 797 -15.70 33.30 -33.99
CA ASN A 797 -15.80 32.09 -33.17
C ASN A 797 -15.05 30.92 -33.81
N LYS A 798 -15.19 30.74 -35.13
CA LYS A 798 -14.53 29.66 -35.86
C LYS A 798 -13.00 29.82 -35.83
N MET A 799 -12.50 31.04 -35.97
CA MET A 799 -11.07 31.34 -35.84
C MET A 799 -10.55 31.01 -34.43
N ILE A 800 -11.24 31.45 -33.37
CA ILE A 800 -10.86 31.16 -31.99
C ILE A 800 -10.87 29.65 -31.74
N ASN A 801 -11.91 28.94 -32.19
CA ASN A 801 -12.01 27.48 -32.01
C ASN A 801 -10.87 26.74 -32.72
N PHE A 802 -10.47 27.15 -33.93
CA PHE A 802 -9.30 26.56 -34.58
C PHE A 802 -8.01 26.84 -33.81
N GLU A 803 -7.86 28.04 -33.24
CA GLU A 803 -6.72 28.36 -32.39
C GLU A 803 -6.65 27.42 -31.16
N SER A 804 -7.79 27.19 -30.49
CA SER A 804 -7.95 26.22 -29.40
C SER A 804 -7.51 24.82 -29.80
N ILE A 805 -7.99 24.35 -30.95
CA ILE A 805 -7.72 23.00 -31.45
C ILE A 805 -6.23 22.86 -31.73
N PHE A 806 -5.59 23.86 -32.34
CA PHE A 806 -4.15 23.83 -32.59
C PHE A 806 -3.33 23.86 -31.30
N TYR A 807 -3.76 24.59 -30.26
CA TYR A 807 -3.14 24.51 -28.94
C TYR A 807 -3.26 23.12 -28.34
N GLY A 808 -4.47 22.54 -28.30
CA GLY A 808 -4.72 21.21 -27.76
C GLY A 808 -3.93 20.12 -28.48
N LEU A 809 -3.97 20.09 -29.81
CA LEU A 809 -3.22 19.12 -30.62
C LEU A 809 -1.71 19.22 -30.39
N LYS A 810 -1.16 20.44 -30.35
CA LYS A 810 0.28 20.63 -30.09
C LYS A 810 0.64 20.30 -28.65
N ALA A 811 -0.23 20.59 -27.69
CA ALA A 811 0.01 20.25 -26.29
C ALA A 811 0.04 18.73 -26.11
N LEU A 812 -0.89 18.00 -26.72
CA LEU A 812 -0.91 16.54 -26.72
C LEU A 812 0.31 15.95 -27.43
N LEU A 813 0.71 16.51 -28.57
CA LEU A 813 1.89 16.05 -29.34
C LEU A 813 3.18 16.05 -28.51
N TYR A 814 3.36 17.02 -27.61
CA TYR A 814 4.54 17.10 -26.74
C TYR A 814 4.29 16.52 -25.35
N GLY A 815 3.08 16.67 -24.81
CA GLY A 815 2.72 16.23 -23.48
C GLY A 815 2.67 14.70 -23.36
N LEU A 816 2.12 14.00 -24.36
CA LEU A 816 2.01 12.54 -24.32
C LEU A 816 3.38 11.85 -24.30
N PRO A 817 4.36 12.19 -25.18
CA PRO A 817 5.69 11.56 -25.14
C PRO A 817 6.45 11.83 -23.83
N ILE A 818 6.36 13.05 -23.28
CA ILE A 818 7.02 13.38 -22.01
C ILE A 818 6.36 12.61 -20.87
N SER A 819 5.04 12.51 -20.86
CA SER A 819 4.30 11.73 -19.86
C SER A 819 4.62 10.24 -19.94
N PHE A 820 4.81 9.71 -21.16
CA PHE A 820 5.26 8.34 -21.37
C PHE A 820 6.67 8.10 -20.81
N MET A 821 7.60 9.04 -21.00
CA MET A 821 8.93 8.95 -20.39
C MET A 821 8.86 8.93 -18.86
N ILE A 822 8.00 9.77 -18.25
CA ILE A 822 7.79 9.77 -16.80
C ILE A 822 7.12 8.49 -16.33
N MET A 823 6.17 7.95 -17.10
CA MET A 823 5.53 6.66 -16.83
C MET A 823 6.56 5.53 -16.75
N VAL A 824 7.54 5.49 -17.66
CA VAL A 824 8.66 4.54 -17.59
C VAL A 824 9.51 4.75 -16.33
N VAL A 825 9.73 5.99 -15.89
CA VAL A 825 10.47 6.28 -14.65
C VAL A 825 9.71 5.79 -13.43
N ILE A 826 8.39 6.02 -13.35
CA ILE A 826 7.56 5.53 -12.24
C ILE A 826 7.53 4.00 -12.23
N TYR A 827 7.37 3.39 -13.40
CA TYR A 827 7.45 1.95 -13.56
C TYR A 827 8.77 1.42 -13.00
N LYS A 828 9.91 1.96 -13.43
CA LYS A 828 11.23 1.55 -12.92
C LYS A 828 11.39 1.74 -11.42
N GLN A 829 10.79 2.79 -10.86
CA GLN A 829 10.85 3.03 -9.42
C GLN A 829 10.07 2.00 -8.63
N LEU A 830 8.91 1.57 -9.14
CA LEU A 830 8.06 0.56 -8.49
C LEU A 830 8.53 -0.86 -8.79
N SER A 831 9.12 -1.11 -9.97
CA SER A 831 9.66 -2.43 -10.35
C SER A 831 10.84 -2.86 -9.48
N ASN A 832 11.46 -1.92 -8.76
CA ASN A 832 12.45 -2.23 -7.74
C ASN A 832 11.87 -2.93 -6.49
N SER A 833 10.54 -3.00 -6.37
CA SER A 833 9.84 -3.68 -5.26
C SER A 833 8.70 -4.58 -5.73
N PHE A 834 8.17 -4.36 -6.92
CA PHE A 834 7.00 -5.05 -7.47
C PHE A 834 7.25 -5.42 -8.93
N ASP A 835 7.50 -6.69 -9.19
CA ASP A 835 7.73 -7.20 -10.54
C ASP A 835 6.39 -7.45 -11.24
N PHE A 836 6.00 -6.48 -12.08
CA PHE A 836 4.83 -6.58 -12.94
C PHE A 836 5.14 -6.00 -14.31
N ASP A 837 4.41 -6.44 -15.35
CA ASP A 837 4.63 -5.96 -16.70
C ASP A 837 4.33 -4.47 -16.87
N PHE A 838 5.16 -3.79 -17.66
CA PHE A 838 4.90 -2.42 -18.08
C PHE A 838 3.60 -2.36 -18.89
N PHE A 839 2.57 -1.74 -18.31
CA PHE A 839 1.32 -1.45 -19.02
C PHE A 839 1.03 0.05 -19.08
N VAL A 840 0.31 0.47 -20.12
CA VAL A 840 -0.09 1.86 -20.30
C VAL A 840 -1.57 2.01 -19.90
N PRO A 841 -1.93 2.90 -18.95
CA PRO A 841 -3.31 3.16 -18.58
C PRO A 841 -4.05 3.93 -19.70
N VAL A 842 -4.49 3.22 -20.73
CA VAL A 842 -5.14 3.78 -21.93
C VAL A 842 -6.36 4.62 -21.56
N GLY A 843 -7.15 4.20 -20.58
CA GLY A 843 -8.30 4.95 -20.06
C GLY A 843 -7.94 6.36 -19.60
N SER A 844 -6.81 6.52 -18.90
CA SER A 844 -6.31 7.82 -18.43
C SER A 844 -5.83 8.71 -19.59
N ILE A 845 -5.23 8.12 -20.62
CA ILE A 845 -4.81 8.84 -21.84
C ILE A 845 -6.03 9.37 -22.59
N ILE A 846 -7.05 8.55 -22.80
CA ILE A 846 -8.31 8.97 -23.44
C ILE A 846 -8.97 10.09 -22.62
N THR A 847 -9.04 9.90 -21.30
CA THR A 847 -9.61 10.89 -20.38
C THR A 847 -8.89 12.24 -20.47
N VAL A 848 -7.55 12.27 -20.51
CA VAL A 848 -6.80 13.53 -20.61
C VAL A 848 -7.00 14.19 -21.98
N ILE A 849 -7.05 13.42 -23.07
CA ILE A 849 -7.28 13.95 -24.41
C ILE A 849 -8.62 14.68 -24.45
N ILE A 850 -9.69 14.03 -23.97
CA ILE A 850 -11.03 14.62 -23.90
C ILE A 850 -11.03 15.86 -22.98
N SER A 851 -10.47 15.72 -21.77
CA SER A 851 -10.45 16.79 -20.76
C SER A 851 -9.74 18.05 -21.26
N VAL A 852 -8.61 17.91 -21.97
CA VAL A 852 -7.88 19.05 -22.56
C VAL A 852 -8.77 19.84 -23.52
N PHE A 853 -9.49 19.17 -24.43
CA PHE A 853 -10.37 19.88 -25.37
C PHE A 853 -11.59 20.48 -24.68
N VAL A 854 -12.15 19.81 -23.68
CA VAL A 854 -13.26 20.33 -22.86
C VAL A 854 -12.83 21.60 -22.11
N ILE A 855 -11.69 21.56 -21.41
CA ILE A 855 -11.20 22.69 -20.60
C ILE A 855 -10.82 23.87 -21.50
N ILE A 856 -10.09 23.64 -22.60
CA ILE A 856 -9.75 24.71 -23.55
C ILE A 856 -11.03 25.28 -24.16
N GLY A 857 -11.98 24.44 -24.57
CA GLY A 857 -13.27 24.84 -25.14
C GLY A 857 -14.07 25.71 -24.18
N ALA A 858 -14.24 25.27 -22.93
CA ALA A 858 -14.94 26.01 -21.88
C ALA A 858 -14.27 27.35 -21.57
N SER A 859 -12.93 27.36 -21.42
CA SER A 859 -12.15 28.57 -21.17
C SER A 859 -12.25 29.59 -22.31
N MET A 860 -12.25 29.11 -23.55
CA MET A 860 -12.41 29.93 -24.75
C MET A 860 -13.83 30.43 -24.91
N PHE A 861 -14.84 29.63 -24.59
CA PHE A 861 -16.24 30.05 -24.60
C PHE A 861 -16.46 31.21 -23.60
N TYR A 862 -16.00 31.03 -22.35
CA TYR A 862 -16.09 32.04 -21.31
C TYR A 862 -15.35 33.34 -21.70
N SER A 863 -14.10 33.21 -22.15
CA SER A 863 -13.27 34.37 -22.50
C SER A 863 -13.76 35.06 -23.79
N GLY A 864 -14.25 34.31 -24.77
CA GLY A 864 -14.81 34.82 -26.01
C GLY A 864 -16.15 35.54 -25.81
N ALA A 865 -17.03 35.03 -24.94
CA ALA A 865 -18.28 35.69 -24.57
C ALA A 865 -18.01 37.07 -23.95
N LYS A 866 -17.00 37.17 -23.07
CA LYS A 866 -16.58 38.43 -22.45
C LYS A 866 -16.10 39.49 -23.45
N VAL A 867 -15.42 39.07 -24.52
CA VAL A 867 -14.94 39.98 -25.59
C VAL A 867 -16.09 40.43 -26.50
N LYS A 868 -17.11 39.60 -26.71
CA LYS A 868 -18.26 39.96 -27.58
C LYS A 868 -19.09 41.12 -27.03
N GLY A 869 -19.24 41.20 -25.71
CA GLY A 869 -20.02 42.24 -25.04
C GLY A 869 -19.39 43.63 -25.03
N GLN A 870 -18.19 43.81 -25.59
CA GLN A 870 -17.45 45.08 -25.55
C GLN A 870 -17.67 45.92 -26.82
N ASN A 871 -17.74 47.25 -26.64
CA ASN A 871 -17.89 48.20 -27.74
C ASN A 871 -16.60 48.26 -28.58
N ILE A 872 -16.74 48.24 -29.91
CA ILE A 872 -15.62 48.25 -30.87
C ILE A 872 -14.78 49.53 -30.71
N ILE A 873 -15.43 50.67 -30.42
CA ILE A 873 -14.75 51.96 -30.24
C ILE A 873 -13.89 51.93 -28.97
N GLU A 874 -14.39 51.37 -27.87
CA GLU A 874 -13.61 51.20 -26.64
C GLU A 874 -12.46 50.23 -26.84
N GLY A 875 -12.66 49.13 -27.57
CA GLY A 875 -11.58 48.19 -27.88
C GLY A 875 -10.48 48.74 -28.79
N LEU A 876 -10.79 49.78 -29.59
CA LEU A 876 -9.81 50.53 -30.38
C LEU A 876 -9.16 51.68 -29.59
N LYS A 877 -9.89 52.31 -28.65
CA LYS A 877 -9.40 53.36 -27.74
C LYS A 877 -8.60 52.84 -26.55
N ASP A 878 -8.76 51.57 -26.17
CA ASP A 878 -7.97 50.90 -25.13
C ASP A 878 -6.50 50.78 -25.57
N THR A 879 -5.77 51.89 -25.40
CA THR A 879 -4.30 51.97 -25.34
C THR A 879 -3.76 51.67 -23.94
N ASN A 880 -4.66 51.40 -22.99
CA ASN A 880 -4.38 51.24 -21.56
C ASN A 880 -4.59 49.79 -21.09
N LEU A 881 -3.74 48.85 -21.51
CA LEU A 881 -3.55 47.58 -20.78
C LEU A 881 -2.11 47.07 -20.92
#